data_AF-A0A085NSE0-F1
#
_entry.id   AF-A0A085NSE0-F1
#
_cell.length_a   1.000
_cell.length_b   1.000
_cell.length_c   1.000
_cell.angle_alpha   90.00
_cell.angle_beta   90.00
_cell.angle_gamma   90.00
#
_symmetry.space_group_name_H-M   'P 1'
#
loop_
_entity.id
_entity.type
_entity.pdbx_description
1 polymer ?
#
loop_
_entity_poly.entity_id
_entity_poly.type
_entity_poly.pdbx_seq_one_letter_code
_entity_poly.pdbx_strand_id
1 'polypeptide(L)'
;MALGTAAKLIGQLEAVSDEGRVKILENINNMVDVLWPEISLLMEKIEEWAADKSFEGSKIASLIASKVHYYSGSDSDALIYALQAQDIISLEEQSDYVVAITSQALLIYTAWRNENVETFAELENRNLHEDLICFINKAFDCFIRSRRYYQTVGIAVDARRNDILKRILDDATIERQLHFICYCVDVVTEFAPTVATRKDMLLAIVKRIGASRKTYYSALCKALKHLEDPQCLFDFLVRFTTASERLAVMAYQLAIDVYAGAPLIFLQQVGRLINRYAQEKVKLVSLQKTVDQKRAGFSMLRLESPKKILQRSFHEISNDKDRVIAQRLYRLDRIVRGYLHVWLYRDLYTKNCHIDFKTHAFIMENASGSEGYTSSVIAFGLMSYGTGLDNVLRMDAKWMSTAKYWSSFVTVASLGLTFHGHDEKAMQKINEYLPRETLKNNIEYLQGGAYYALGLAFAHRGLLNIMNYLIIQLGKYDSPVLQHGACLGLGLAGMCTHDLGIYGILKNALVQNDVIVGLAASLAMGLVMAGSNNYECVMELVRFGASTRHEKILHGISVAIGMIAFGHAEEANTWIGKLSVHANPFIRMASVFGLAMAYCGSGNTTVTNQLLQISVSDGQRNVRRVAVICIGFIMARRPDHCIQLVSRMTKSCDPHVRYGAAMAMGIACAGTASKDAVSLLLQMIPDETSFVRQGVFIALSMVYMQCNETMDPKALKFRRTLLRAISEDGEDPLAKFGATIGCGIIDAAGSTATISIYEGADYVSTPAAIGLLVFVHMWFWYPLGHFLSLALQPTCIIGINPQLKMPRFSFVSKAPVGVFATPKPVEIKIRSQAGKLPSLFSPQPSVEGKMVWKKPLGELADKSEDEDKEKTMEEESEKVNTTTAKDYTTHFNPARVVRQQLAVMEMPKGCRYKPFKDIRLGGIVVMHDEKPGNKEDLVATTTITLDSDDDEGPRTPDSFDYSE
;
A
#
# COMPACT_ATOMS: atom_id res chain seq x y z
N MET A 1 -3.58 54.71 -41.99
CA MET A 1 -4.45 55.84 -41.59
C MET A 1 -4.74 55.91 -40.07
N ALA A 2 -4.04 55.14 -39.21
CA ALA A 2 -4.22 55.17 -37.74
C ALA A 2 -3.10 55.88 -36.94
N LEU A 3 -1.91 56.05 -37.55
CA LEU A 3 -0.70 56.67 -36.96
C LEU A 3 -0.85 58.10 -36.39
N GLY A 4 -1.99 58.77 -36.62
CA GLY A 4 -2.21 60.16 -36.21
C GLY A 4 -3.16 60.37 -35.04
N THR A 5 -3.86 59.34 -34.56
CA THR A 5 -4.94 59.50 -33.57
C THR A 5 -4.46 59.38 -32.12
N ALA A 6 -3.58 58.44 -31.79
CA ALA A 6 -3.06 58.28 -30.43
C ALA A 6 -2.12 59.43 -30.03
N ALA A 7 -1.17 59.80 -30.89
CA ALA A 7 -0.25 60.92 -30.65
C ALA A 7 -0.96 62.27 -30.46
N LYS A 8 -2.12 62.46 -31.12
CA LYS A 8 -2.93 63.69 -31.03
C LYS A 8 -3.78 63.74 -29.76
N LEU A 9 -4.30 62.60 -29.29
CA LEU A 9 -4.97 62.46 -27.99
C LEU A 9 -3.97 62.64 -26.84
N ILE A 10 -2.72 62.19 -27.02
CA ILE A 10 -1.66 62.30 -26.01
C ILE A 10 -1.02 63.69 -25.97
N GLY A 11 -0.88 64.41 -27.08
CA GLY A 11 -0.51 65.83 -27.08
C GLY A 11 -1.52 66.73 -26.36
N GLN A 12 -2.77 66.28 -26.18
CA GLN A 12 -3.78 66.95 -25.37
C GLN A 12 -3.66 66.65 -23.86
N LEU A 13 -2.99 65.57 -23.45
CA LEU A 13 -2.75 65.24 -22.03
C LEU A 13 -1.76 66.22 -21.37
N GLU A 14 -0.82 66.77 -22.12
CA GLU A 14 0.16 67.75 -21.62
C GLU A 14 -0.45 69.15 -21.39
N ALA A 15 -1.61 69.46 -22.00
CA ALA A 15 -2.16 70.82 -22.06
C ALA A 15 -3.41 71.08 -21.18
N VAL A 16 -3.89 70.09 -20.43
CA VAL A 16 -5.23 70.12 -19.80
C VAL A 16 -5.18 69.89 -18.27
N SER A 17 -6.17 70.42 -17.54
CA SER A 17 -6.42 70.21 -16.11
C SER A 17 -6.63 68.73 -15.74
N ASP A 18 -6.44 68.38 -14.46
CA ASP A 18 -6.47 66.98 -13.98
C ASP A 18 -7.75 66.22 -14.35
N GLU A 19 -8.92 66.87 -14.35
CA GLU A 19 -10.19 66.27 -14.79
C GLU A 19 -10.24 65.93 -16.30
N GLY A 20 -9.56 66.72 -17.14
CA GLY A 20 -9.49 66.45 -18.58
C GLY A 20 -8.47 65.36 -18.91
N ARG A 21 -7.42 65.22 -18.10
CA ARG A 21 -6.46 64.10 -18.23
C ARG A 21 -7.12 62.76 -17.96
N VAL A 22 -8.01 62.66 -16.97
CA VAL A 22 -8.76 61.42 -16.67
C VAL A 22 -9.62 60.97 -17.86
N LYS A 23 -10.39 61.86 -18.48
CA LYS A 23 -11.22 61.52 -19.66
C LYS A 23 -10.40 61.08 -20.87
N ILE A 24 -9.21 61.64 -21.05
CA ILE A 24 -8.31 61.22 -22.13
C ILE A 24 -7.71 59.84 -21.84
N LEU A 25 -7.33 59.56 -20.59
CA LEU A 25 -6.87 58.22 -20.17
C LEU A 25 -7.97 57.16 -20.34
N GLU A 26 -9.24 57.48 -20.07
CA GLU A 26 -10.37 56.58 -20.35
C GLU A 26 -10.54 56.27 -21.84
N ASN A 27 -10.40 57.28 -22.71
CA ASN A 27 -10.42 57.09 -24.16
C ASN A 27 -9.24 56.24 -24.65
N ILE A 28 -8.05 56.41 -24.05
CA ILE A 28 -6.88 55.60 -24.34
C ILE A 28 -7.14 54.15 -23.92
N ASN A 29 -7.66 53.89 -22.70
CA ASN A 29 -7.97 52.55 -22.20
C ASN A 29 -8.87 51.73 -23.15
N ASN A 30 -9.85 52.39 -23.79
CA ASN A 30 -10.74 51.75 -24.77
C ASN A 30 -10.06 51.37 -26.10
N MET A 31 -8.88 51.95 -26.40
CA MET A 31 -8.14 51.72 -27.63
C MET A 31 -6.82 50.97 -27.43
N VAL A 32 -6.41 50.66 -26.19
CA VAL A 32 -5.13 50.00 -25.89
C VAL A 32 -4.97 48.70 -26.64
N ASP A 33 -6.02 47.87 -26.70
CA ASP A 33 -5.97 46.54 -27.29
C ASP A 33 -5.63 46.58 -28.81
N VAL A 34 -5.90 47.70 -29.48
CA VAL A 34 -5.65 47.90 -30.91
C VAL A 34 -4.39 48.75 -31.18
N LEU A 35 -4.09 49.72 -30.30
CA LEU A 35 -3.03 50.72 -30.49
C LEU A 35 -1.83 50.55 -29.56
N TRP A 36 -1.68 49.40 -28.91
CA TRP A 36 -0.56 49.13 -28.00
C TRP A 36 0.85 49.41 -28.57
N PRO A 37 1.17 49.20 -29.88
CA PRO A 37 2.51 49.49 -30.39
C PRO A 37 2.82 51.00 -30.37
N GLU A 38 1.82 51.85 -30.60
CA GLU A 38 1.99 53.31 -30.58
C GLU A 38 2.08 53.83 -29.14
N ILE A 39 1.34 53.23 -28.21
CA ILE A 39 1.34 53.61 -26.79
C ILE A 39 2.65 53.17 -26.11
N SER A 40 3.25 52.05 -26.55
CA SER A 40 4.53 51.55 -26.02
C SER A 40 5.70 52.56 -26.15
N LEU A 41 5.68 53.41 -27.18
CA LEU A 41 6.71 54.44 -27.41
C LEU A 41 6.71 55.55 -26.35
N LEU A 42 5.67 55.63 -25.53
CA LEU A 42 5.44 56.69 -24.54
C LEU A 42 5.33 56.14 -23.11
N MET A 43 5.77 54.89 -22.90
CA MET A 43 5.65 54.17 -21.64
C MET A 43 6.29 54.91 -20.47
N GLU A 44 7.45 55.55 -20.66
CA GLU A 44 8.14 56.32 -19.63
C GLU A 44 7.24 57.40 -18.99
N LYS A 45 6.45 58.10 -19.79
CA LYS A 45 5.52 59.15 -19.28
C LYS A 45 4.31 58.56 -18.56
N ILE A 46 3.80 57.42 -19.03
CA ILE A 46 2.68 56.72 -18.39
C ILE A 46 3.13 56.15 -17.03
N GLU A 47 4.37 55.68 -16.95
CA GLU A 47 4.99 55.20 -15.70
C GLU A 47 5.23 56.33 -14.70
N GLU A 48 5.65 57.52 -15.17
CA GLU A 48 5.75 58.72 -14.33
C GLU A 48 4.38 59.12 -13.73
N TRP A 49 3.31 59.10 -14.52
CA TRP A 49 1.95 59.38 -14.04
C TRP A 49 1.37 58.28 -13.16
N ALA A 50 1.76 57.03 -13.39
CA ALA A 50 1.43 55.93 -12.49
C ALA A 50 2.15 56.08 -11.13
N ALA A 51 3.37 56.61 -11.11
CA ALA A 51 4.14 56.84 -9.88
C ALA A 51 3.62 58.02 -9.04
N ASP A 52 2.97 59.00 -9.66
CA ASP A 52 2.44 60.18 -8.97
C ASP A 52 1.13 59.88 -8.21
N LYS A 53 1.26 59.64 -6.89
CA LYS A 53 0.14 59.34 -5.99
C LYS A 53 -0.80 60.53 -5.75
N SER A 54 -0.43 61.75 -6.14
CA SER A 54 -1.27 62.95 -5.97
C SER A 54 -2.32 63.11 -7.06
N PHE A 55 -2.20 62.36 -8.16
CA PHE A 55 -3.07 62.44 -9.33
C PHE A 55 -4.26 61.46 -9.25
N GLU A 56 -5.50 61.97 -9.40
CA GLU A 56 -6.72 61.14 -9.34
C GLU A 56 -6.78 60.07 -10.45
N GLY A 57 -6.14 60.31 -11.59
CA GLY A 57 -6.07 59.36 -12.71
C GLY A 57 -4.92 58.35 -12.63
N SER A 58 -4.12 58.34 -11.55
CA SER A 58 -2.96 57.45 -11.38
C SER A 58 -3.34 55.98 -11.55
N LYS A 59 -4.49 55.55 -10.99
CA LYS A 59 -4.99 54.18 -11.12
C LYS A 59 -5.32 53.77 -12.58
N ILE A 60 -5.79 54.71 -13.41
CA ILE A 60 -6.10 54.45 -14.83
C ILE A 60 -4.79 54.41 -15.64
N ALA A 61 -3.83 55.27 -15.31
CA ALA A 61 -2.49 55.24 -15.90
C ALA A 61 -1.78 53.91 -15.62
N SER A 62 -1.85 53.41 -14.38
CA SER A 62 -1.34 52.08 -14.01
C SER A 62 -2.03 50.95 -14.79
N LEU A 63 -3.34 51.04 -15.04
CA LEU A 63 -4.05 50.04 -15.85
C LEU A 63 -3.55 50.03 -17.31
N ILE A 64 -3.34 51.20 -17.90
CA ILE A 64 -2.83 51.33 -19.27
C ILE A 64 -1.40 50.81 -19.36
N ALA A 65 -0.54 51.17 -18.40
CA ALA A 65 0.82 50.65 -18.31
C ALA A 65 0.83 49.11 -18.25
N SER A 66 -0.04 48.53 -17.41
CA SER A 66 -0.16 47.09 -17.27
C SER A 66 -0.58 46.39 -18.57
N LYS A 67 -1.59 46.91 -19.27
CA LYS A 67 -2.03 46.37 -20.58
C LYS A 67 -0.95 46.45 -21.64
N VAL A 68 -0.20 47.55 -21.70
CA VAL A 68 0.90 47.72 -22.67
C VAL A 68 2.03 46.74 -22.37
N HIS A 69 2.40 46.59 -21.09
CA HIS A 69 3.40 45.62 -20.65
C HIS A 69 2.98 44.17 -20.99
N TYR A 70 1.70 43.83 -20.80
CA TYR A 70 1.14 42.55 -21.22
C TYR A 70 1.30 42.29 -22.73
N TYR A 71 0.91 43.25 -23.58
CA TYR A 71 1.06 43.09 -25.03
C TYR A 71 2.53 43.10 -25.49
N SER A 72 3.43 43.73 -24.73
CA SER A 72 4.87 43.70 -24.98
C SER A 72 5.54 42.38 -24.58
N GLY A 73 4.85 41.52 -23.81
CA GLY A 73 5.35 40.25 -23.29
C GLY A 73 6.11 40.36 -21.96
N SER A 74 6.14 41.52 -21.30
CA SER A 74 6.69 41.68 -19.94
C SER A 74 5.59 41.47 -18.89
N ASP A 75 5.30 40.20 -18.62
CA ASP A 75 4.26 39.79 -17.68
C ASP A 75 4.57 40.27 -16.24
N SER A 76 5.84 40.27 -15.81
CA SER A 76 6.25 40.67 -14.45
C SER A 76 5.92 42.14 -14.16
N ASP A 77 6.21 43.02 -15.11
CA ASP A 77 5.94 44.46 -14.97
C ASP A 77 4.44 44.74 -15.11
N ALA A 78 3.77 44.01 -16.01
CA ALA A 78 2.32 44.08 -16.14
C ALA A 78 1.62 43.82 -14.81
N LEU A 79 2.02 42.79 -14.07
CA LEU A 79 1.45 42.50 -12.75
C LEU A 79 1.67 43.63 -11.74
N ILE A 80 2.87 44.21 -11.70
CA ILE A 80 3.21 45.29 -10.74
C ILE A 80 2.27 46.49 -10.94
N TYR A 81 2.08 46.92 -12.20
CA TYR A 81 1.16 48.02 -12.51
C TYR A 81 -0.31 47.63 -12.33
N ALA A 82 -0.68 46.36 -12.55
CA ALA A 82 -2.04 45.87 -12.26
C ALA A 82 -2.37 45.92 -10.76
N LEU A 83 -1.41 45.57 -9.91
CA LEU A 83 -1.55 45.62 -8.45
C LEU A 83 -1.72 47.05 -7.93
N GLN A 84 -1.20 48.05 -8.64
CA GLN A 84 -1.41 49.48 -8.31
C GLN A 84 -2.80 49.97 -8.76
N ALA A 85 -3.33 49.46 -9.86
CA ALA A 85 -4.63 49.84 -10.41
C ALA A 85 -5.84 49.33 -9.58
N GLN A 86 -5.67 48.22 -8.84
CA GLN A 86 -6.63 47.56 -7.93
C GLN A 86 -8.12 47.66 -8.33
N ASP A 87 -8.79 48.73 -7.89
CA ASP A 87 -10.25 48.89 -7.90
C ASP A 87 -10.85 49.07 -9.30
N ILE A 88 -10.02 49.43 -10.29
CA ILE A 88 -10.48 49.67 -11.67
C ILE A 88 -10.55 48.36 -12.48
N ILE A 89 -9.83 47.32 -12.05
CA ILE A 89 -9.81 46.04 -12.76
C ILE A 89 -11.09 45.26 -12.39
N SER A 90 -12.00 45.15 -13.35
CA SER A 90 -13.14 44.23 -13.25
C SER A 90 -12.66 42.79 -13.42
N LEU A 91 -12.54 42.06 -12.30
CA LEU A 91 -12.20 40.63 -12.31
C LEU A 91 -13.37 39.74 -12.80
N GLU A 92 -14.55 40.33 -13.04
CA GLU A 92 -15.71 39.63 -13.61
C GLU A 92 -15.61 39.54 -15.14
N GLU A 93 -14.84 40.42 -15.78
CA GLU A 93 -14.59 40.39 -17.22
C GLU A 93 -13.64 39.24 -17.57
N GLN A 94 -14.10 38.30 -18.40
CA GLN A 94 -13.27 37.21 -18.92
C GLN A 94 -12.48 37.66 -20.15
N SER A 95 -11.74 38.76 -20.04
CA SER A 95 -10.78 39.16 -21.08
C SER A 95 -9.49 38.35 -20.95
N ASP A 96 -8.81 38.12 -22.08
CA ASP A 96 -7.54 37.36 -22.11
C ASP A 96 -6.49 37.99 -21.18
N TYR A 97 -6.48 39.33 -21.10
CA TYR A 97 -5.65 40.12 -20.21
C TYR A 97 -5.93 39.83 -18.72
N VAL A 98 -7.19 39.85 -18.28
CA VAL A 98 -7.55 39.59 -16.87
C VAL A 98 -7.21 38.15 -16.49
N VAL A 99 -7.44 37.18 -17.38
CA VAL A 99 -7.07 35.78 -17.14
C VAL A 99 -5.56 35.63 -17.00
N ALA A 100 -4.78 36.28 -17.87
CA ALA A 100 -3.32 36.22 -17.81
C ALA A 100 -2.78 36.80 -16.49
N ILE A 101 -3.20 38.01 -16.12
CA ILE A 101 -2.74 38.66 -14.87
C ILE A 101 -3.18 37.88 -13.64
N THR A 102 -4.44 37.43 -13.58
CA THR A 102 -4.91 36.64 -12.44
C THR A 102 -4.15 35.32 -12.32
N SER A 103 -3.85 34.65 -13.43
CA SER A 103 -3.05 33.42 -13.42
C SER A 103 -1.64 33.66 -12.92
N GLN A 104 -1.00 34.73 -13.35
CA GLN A 104 0.36 35.08 -12.94
C GLN A 104 0.42 35.51 -11.46
N ALA A 105 -0.55 36.34 -11.02
CA ALA A 105 -0.70 36.72 -9.62
C ALA A 105 -0.85 35.48 -8.72
N LEU A 106 -1.67 34.52 -9.13
CA LEU A 106 -1.86 33.24 -8.43
C LEU A 106 -0.61 32.37 -8.44
N LEU A 107 0.14 32.31 -9.55
CA LEU A 107 1.40 31.56 -9.64
C LEU A 107 2.44 32.10 -8.66
N ILE A 108 2.67 33.42 -8.64
CA ILE A 108 3.63 34.04 -7.73
C ILE A 108 3.18 33.88 -6.28
N TYR A 109 1.88 34.04 -6.00
CA TYR A 109 1.34 33.86 -4.66
C TYR A 109 1.44 32.42 -4.16
N THR A 110 1.11 31.43 -4.99
CA THR A 110 1.25 30.01 -4.62
C THR A 110 2.73 29.64 -4.43
N ALA A 111 3.64 30.14 -5.25
CA ALA A 111 5.08 29.97 -5.07
C ALA A 111 5.57 30.54 -3.73
N TRP A 112 5.14 31.76 -3.39
CA TRP A 112 5.44 32.40 -2.10
C TRP A 112 4.95 31.55 -0.92
N ARG A 113 3.69 31.12 -0.96
CA ARG A 113 3.07 30.30 0.10
C ARG A 113 3.70 28.92 0.25
N ASN A 114 4.38 28.44 -0.78
CA ASN A 114 5.09 27.16 -0.81
C ASN A 114 6.60 27.30 -0.52
N GLU A 115 7.07 28.46 -0.01
CA GLU A 115 8.47 28.72 0.38
C GLU A 115 9.47 28.74 -0.79
N ASN A 116 9.02 28.98 -2.02
CA ASN A 116 9.89 29.25 -3.17
C ASN A 116 10.06 30.78 -3.32
N VAL A 117 11.23 31.31 -2.92
CA VAL A 117 11.39 32.74 -2.55
C VAL A 117 11.93 33.65 -3.67
N GLU A 118 12.43 33.10 -4.79
CA GLU A 118 13.21 33.89 -5.76
C GLU A 118 12.44 35.10 -6.35
N THR A 119 11.19 34.92 -6.76
CA THR A 119 10.37 36.02 -7.35
C THR A 119 9.63 36.87 -6.32
N PHE A 120 9.50 36.39 -5.08
CA PHE A 120 8.76 37.11 -4.03
C PHE A 120 9.62 38.19 -3.34
N ALA A 121 10.93 37.96 -3.26
CA ALA A 121 11.88 38.93 -2.71
C ALA A 121 11.83 40.30 -3.44
N GLU A 122 11.57 40.30 -4.75
CA GLU A 122 11.43 41.54 -5.55
C GLU A 122 10.15 42.33 -5.21
N LEU A 123 9.08 41.63 -4.83
CA LEU A 123 7.80 42.23 -4.43
C LEU A 123 7.83 42.73 -2.96
N GLU A 124 8.53 42.02 -2.07
CA GLU A 124 8.79 42.47 -0.69
C GLU A 124 9.61 43.76 -0.68
N ASN A 125 10.66 43.84 -1.50
CA ASN A 125 11.49 45.04 -1.61
C ASN A 125 10.71 46.29 -2.07
N ARG A 126 9.55 46.10 -2.72
CA ARG A 126 8.67 47.17 -3.22
C ARG A 126 7.40 47.41 -2.37
N ASN A 127 7.24 46.73 -1.23
CA ASN A 127 6.05 46.82 -0.34
C ASN A 127 4.69 46.49 -1.02
N LEU A 128 4.66 45.76 -2.14
CA LEU A 128 3.43 45.43 -2.90
C LEU A 128 2.72 44.16 -2.42
N HIS A 129 3.17 43.59 -1.30
CA HIS A 129 2.67 42.32 -0.78
C HIS A 129 1.20 42.39 -0.30
N GLU A 130 0.81 43.47 0.36
CA GLU A 130 -0.57 43.66 0.84
C GLU A 130 -1.54 43.81 -0.34
N ASP A 131 -1.12 44.49 -1.40
CA ASP A 131 -1.88 44.72 -2.62
C ASP A 131 -2.14 43.40 -3.36
N LEU A 132 -1.13 42.52 -3.43
CA LEU A 132 -1.27 41.17 -3.99
C LEU A 132 -2.28 40.33 -3.19
N ILE A 133 -2.22 40.35 -1.86
CA ILE A 133 -3.18 39.63 -1.01
C ILE A 133 -4.60 40.18 -1.22
N CYS A 134 -4.76 41.51 -1.29
CA CYS A 134 -6.05 42.16 -1.53
C CYS A 134 -6.63 41.75 -2.89
N PHE A 135 -5.82 41.83 -3.95
CA PHE A 135 -6.20 41.43 -5.30
C PHE A 135 -6.66 39.96 -5.35
N ILE A 136 -5.93 39.07 -4.70
CA ILE A 136 -6.24 37.64 -4.66
C ILE A 136 -7.52 37.37 -3.85
N ASN A 137 -7.73 38.06 -2.72
CA ASN A 137 -8.99 37.95 -1.97
C ASN A 137 -10.19 38.39 -2.82
N LYS A 138 -10.07 39.51 -3.56
CA LYS A 138 -11.10 39.95 -4.52
C LYS A 138 -11.34 38.90 -5.61
N ALA A 139 -10.28 38.29 -6.14
CA ALA A 139 -10.39 37.21 -7.13
C ALA A 139 -11.15 35.99 -6.57
N PHE A 140 -10.84 35.56 -5.34
CA PHE A 140 -11.55 34.46 -4.68
C PHE A 140 -13.02 34.78 -4.44
N ASP A 141 -13.35 36.00 -4.01
CA ASP A 141 -14.74 36.43 -3.84
C ASP A 141 -15.49 36.40 -5.18
N CYS A 142 -14.85 36.83 -6.27
CA CYS A 142 -15.39 36.74 -7.62
C CYS A 142 -15.63 35.27 -8.05
N PHE A 143 -14.68 34.38 -7.80
CA PHE A 143 -14.83 32.95 -8.12
C PHE A 143 -15.97 32.27 -7.33
N ILE A 144 -16.17 32.68 -6.08
CA ILE A 144 -17.29 32.20 -5.25
C ILE A 144 -18.62 32.73 -5.77
N ARG A 145 -18.73 34.03 -6.10
CA ARG A 145 -19.94 34.63 -6.69
C ARG A 145 -20.32 34.00 -8.01
N SER A 146 -19.34 33.72 -8.87
CA SER A 146 -19.52 33.06 -10.17
C SER A 146 -19.75 31.54 -10.07
N ARG A 147 -19.77 30.97 -8.85
CA ARG A 147 -20.03 29.54 -8.55
C ARG A 147 -19.05 28.57 -9.20
N ARG A 148 -17.79 28.98 -9.41
CA ARG A 148 -16.73 28.15 -9.99
C ARG A 148 -16.03 27.25 -8.94
N TYR A 149 -16.80 26.60 -8.07
CA TYR A 149 -16.28 25.96 -6.86
C TYR A 149 -15.16 24.93 -7.09
N TYR A 150 -15.24 24.13 -8.16
CA TYR A 150 -14.24 23.08 -8.46
C TYR A 150 -12.83 23.66 -8.69
N GLN A 151 -12.76 24.76 -9.45
CA GLN A 151 -11.51 25.46 -9.75
C GLN A 151 -11.02 26.19 -8.49
N THR A 152 -11.92 26.87 -7.79
CA THR A 152 -11.58 27.60 -6.55
C THR A 152 -10.99 26.70 -5.48
N VAL A 153 -11.53 25.47 -5.32
CA VAL A 153 -10.97 24.49 -4.37
C VAL A 153 -9.56 24.08 -4.77
N GLY A 154 -9.31 23.80 -6.06
CA GLY A 154 -7.95 23.46 -6.53
C GLY A 154 -6.95 24.57 -6.20
N ILE A 155 -7.27 25.81 -6.58
CA ILE A 155 -6.41 26.98 -6.31
C ILE A 155 -6.24 27.21 -4.80
N ALA A 156 -7.29 27.03 -3.99
CA ALA A 156 -7.21 27.18 -2.54
C ALA A 156 -6.32 26.11 -1.87
N VAL A 157 -6.32 24.88 -2.41
CA VAL A 157 -5.45 23.79 -1.96
C VAL A 157 -3.99 24.12 -2.28
N ASP A 158 -3.69 24.52 -3.52
CA ASP A 158 -2.34 24.91 -3.95
C ASP A 158 -1.79 26.10 -3.15
N ALA A 159 -2.67 27.05 -2.82
CA ALA A 159 -2.34 28.25 -2.04
C ALA A 159 -2.30 28.04 -0.51
N ARG A 160 -2.55 26.83 -0.02
CA ARG A 160 -2.61 26.49 1.43
C ARG A 160 -3.60 27.38 2.21
N ARG A 161 -4.78 27.65 1.63
CA ARG A 161 -5.81 28.55 2.20
C ARG A 161 -7.05 27.78 2.69
N ASN A 162 -7.04 27.42 3.97
CA ASN A 162 -8.14 26.71 4.62
C ASN A 162 -9.37 27.61 4.89
N ASP A 163 -9.16 28.91 5.03
CA ASP A 163 -10.21 29.93 5.18
C ASP A 163 -11.17 29.97 3.98
N ILE A 164 -10.66 29.96 2.74
CA ILE A 164 -11.52 29.92 1.55
C ILE A 164 -12.28 28.59 1.50
N LEU A 165 -11.60 27.48 1.76
CA LEU A 165 -12.23 26.16 1.74
C LEU A 165 -13.41 26.10 2.70
N LYS A 166 -13.27 26.63 3.92
CA LYS A 166 -14.37 26.75 4.88
C LYS A 166 -15.52 27.62 4.36
N ARG A 167 -15.22 28.79 3.79
CA ARG A 167 -16.24 29.67 3.18
C ARG A 167 -17.02 28.98 2.08
N ILE A 168 -16.34 28.22 1.21
CA ILE A 168 -16.99 27.42 0.16
C ILE A 168 -17.88 26.36 0.81
N LEU A 169 -17.36 25.59 1.77
CA LEU A 169 -18.11 24.52 2.43
C LEU A 169 -19.34 25.01 3.23
N ASP A 170 -19.30 26.25 3.74
CA ASP A 170 -20.40 26.88 4.47
C ASP A 170 -21.51 27.41 3.56
N ASP A 171 -21.28 27.50 2.23
CA ASP A 171 -22.30 27.90 1.27
C ASP A 171 -23.46 26.88 1.23
N ALA A 172 -24.68 27.36 1.51
CA ALA A 172 -25.89 26.55 1.64
C ALA A 172 -26.27 25.78 0.35
N THR A 173 -25.77 26.21 -0.81
CA THR A 173 -26.03 25.55 -2.10
C THR A 173 -25.31 24.20 -2.23
N ILE A 174 -24.20 24.01 -1.52
CA ILE A 174 -23.30 22.85 -1.62
C ILE A 174 -23.84 21.64 -0.84
N GLU A 175 -24.73 21.85 0.15
CA GLU A 175 -25.32 20.77 0.96
C GLU A 175 -26.05 19.69 0.13
N ARG A 176 -26.40 19.99 -1.13
CA ARG A 176 -27.09 19.06 -2.03
C ARG A 176 -26.16 18.28 -2.97
N GLN A 177 -24.91 18.70 -3.17
CA GLN A 177 -24.01 18.10 -4.16
C GLN A 177 -23.05 17.07 -3.54
N LEU A 178 -23.49 15.80 -3.47
CA LEU A 178 -22.70 14.66 -2.98
C LEU A 178 -21.31 14.56 -3.64
N HIS A 179 -21.25 14.76 -4.95
CA HIS A 179 -20.02 14.62 -5.73
C HIS A 179 -18.99 15.69 -5.40
N PHE A 180 -19.41 16.88 -4.97
CA PHE A 180 -18.51 17.97 -4.65
C PHE A 180 -17.69 17.71 -3.37
N ILE A 181 -18.30 17.12 -2.33
CA ILE A 181 -17.57 16.78 -1.09
C ILE A 181 -16.56 15.67 -1.35
N CYS A 182 -16.93 14.64 -2.13
CA CYS A 182 -15.99 13.60 -2.54
C CYS A 182 -14.81 14.22 -3.32
N TYR A 183 -15.10 15.08 -4.30
CA TYR A 183 -14.08 15.83 -5.03
C TYR A 183 -13.17 16.64 -4.11
N CYS A 184 -13.71 17.35 -3.11
CA CYS A 184 -12.89 18.10 -2.16
C CYS A 184 -11.92 17.18 -1.38
N VAL A 185 -12.38 16.02 -0.94
CA VAL A 185 -11.53 15.03 -0.26
C VAL A 185 -10.47 14.47 -1.23
N ASP A 186 -10.85 14.15 -2.46
CA ASP A 186 -9.91 13.65 -3.47
C ASP A 186 -8.82 14.68 -3.79
N VAL A 187 -9.21 15.93 -4.05
CA VAL A 187 -8.25 17.01 -4.36
C VAL A 187 -7.32 17.29 -3.18
N VAL A 188 -7.87 17.38 -1.96
CA VAL A 188 -7.04 17.61 -0.75
C VAL A 188 -6.10 16.43 -0.49
N THR A 189 -6.52 15.19 -0.77
CA THR A 189 -5.65 14.02 -0.54
C THR A 189 -4.56 13.86 -1.60
N GLU A 190 -4.80 14.29 -2.84
CA GLU A 190 -3.87 14.14 -3.96
C GLU A 190 -2.93 15.33 -4.15
N PHE A 191 -3.43 16.56 -4.03
CA PHE A 191 -2.69 17.77 -4.41
C PHE A 191 -2.24 18.64 -3.24
N ALA A 192 -2.67 18.36 -2.00
CA ALA A 192 -2.21 19.17 -0.86
C ALA A 192 -0.67 19.10 -0.73
N PRO A 193 0.02 20.25 -0.69
CA PRO A 193 1.48 20.29 -0.77
C PRO A 193 2.13 19.69 0.48
N THR A 194 1.61 19.99 1.67
CA THR A 194 2.15 19.51 2.95
C THR A 194 1.17 18.61 3.70
N VAL A 195 1.69 17.70 4.51
CA VAL A 195 0.88 16.81 5.36
C VAL A 195 0.09 17.61 6.40
N ALA A 196 0.66 18.68 6.97
CA ALA A 196 0.00 19.55 7.94
C ALA A 196 -1.22 20.25 7.31
N THR A 197 -1.04 20.89 6.14
CA THR A 197 -2.16 21.53 5.44
C THR A 197 -3.25 20.55 5.04
N ARG A 198 -2.85 19.33 4.64
CA ARG A 198 -3.79 18.25 4.31
C ARG A 198 -4.65 17.90 5.52
N LYS A 199 -4.04 17.68 6.70
CA LYS A 199 -4.76 17.38 7.94
C LYS A 199 -5.72 18.51 8.33
N ASP A 200 -5.28 19.77 8.25
CA ASP A 200 -6.10 20.93 8.59
C ASP A 200 -7.32 21.12 7.67
N MET A 201 -7.14 20.91 6.36
CA MET A 201 -8.21 20.98 5.38
C MET A 201 -9.19 19.80 5.51
N LEU A 202 -8.67 18.57 5.73
CA LEU A 202 -9.50 17.40 5.98
C LEU A 202 -10.33 17.56 7.28
N LEU A 203 -9.73 18.12 8.34
CA LEU A 203 -10.45 18.40 9.58
C LEU A 203 -11.62 19.38 9.35
N ALA A 204 -11.43 20.41 8.51
CA ALA A 204 -12.50 21.33 8.15
C ALA A 204 -13.65 20.61 7.41
N ILE A 205 -13.32 19.74 6.45
CA ILE A 205 -14.30 18.93 5.71
C ILE A 205 -15.06 17.99 6.66
N VAL A 206 -14.35 17.29 7.55
CA VAL A 206 -14.95 16.33 8.49
C VAL A 206 -15.89 17.03 9.47
N LYS A 207 -15.52 18.20 10.00
CA LYS A 207 -16.41 19.01 10.86
C LYS A 207 -17.70 19.38 10.14
N ARG A 208 -17.62 19.76 8.86
CA ARG A 208 -18.80 20.07 8.03
C ARG A 208 -19.67 18.84 7.78
N ILE A 209 -19.07 17.69 7.45
CA ILE A 209 -19.80 16.42 7.29
C ILE A 209 -20.53 16.04 8.59
N GLY A 210 -19.90 16.27 9.75
CA GLY A 210 -20.50 16.02 11.06
C GLY A 210 -21.66 16.94 11.42
N ALA A 211 -21.69 18.17 10.88
CA ALA A 211 -22.79 19.12 11.06
C ALA A 211 -24.00 18.79 10.16
N SER A 212 -23.77 18.15 9.00
CA SER A 212 -24.84 17.77 8.08
C SER A 212 -25.77 16.70 8.66
N ARG A 213 -27.07 16.78 8.32
CA ARG A 213 -28.06 15.76 8.67
C ARG A 213 -27.90 14.47 7.87
N LYS A 214 -27.30 14.53 6.67
CA LYS A 214 -27.00 13.36 5.84
C LYS A 214 -25.52 13.04 5.99
N THR A 215 -25.22 11.87 6.54
CA THR A 215 -23.84 11.40 6.72
C THR A 215 -23.35 10.72 5.45
N TYR A 216 -22.28 11.25 4.87
CA TYR A 216 -21.68 10.74 3.63
C TYR A 216 -20.60 9.71 3.95
N TYR A 217 -20.95 8.43 3.86
CA TYR A 217 -20.05 7.34 4.29
C TYR A 217 -18.69 7.31 3.58
N SER A 218 -18.67 7.33 2.25
CA SER A 218 -17.43 7.17 1.47
C SER A 218 -16.44 8.33 1.70
N ALA A 219 -16.92 9.57 1.58
CA ALA A 219 -16.10 10.77 1.84
C ALA A 219 -15.63 10.83 3.31
N LEU A 220 -16.51 10.49 4.27
CA LEU A 220 -16.17 10.46 5.69
C LEU A 220 -15.08 9.42 5.99
N CYS A 221 -15.22 8.21 5.43
CA CYS A 221 -14.24 7.14 5.61
C CYS A 221 -12.87 7.55 5.07
N LYS A 222 -12.81 8.05 3.83
CA LYS A 222 -11.55 8.50 3.21
C LYS A 222 -10.92 9.66 4.00
N ALA A 223 -11.71 10.65 4.39
CA ALA A 223 -11.22 11.79 5.14
C ALA A 223 -10.69 11.41 6.54
N LEU A 224 -11.42 10.57 7.29
CA LEU A 224 -11.00 10.11 8.61
C LEU A 224 -9.73 9.25 8.54
N LYS A 225 -9.59 8.40 7.50
CA LYS A 225 -8.38 7.60 7.28
C LYS A 225 -7.13 8.46 7.09
N HIS A 226 -7.20 9.50 6.27
CA HIS A 226 -6.05 10.37 6.00
C HIS A 226 -5.79 11.41 7.10
N LEU A 227 -6.80 11.72 7.93
CA LEU A 227 -6.66 12.64 9.06
C LEU A 227 -5.85 12.01 10.20
N GLU A 228 -6.05 10.71 10.46
CA GLU A 228 -5.37 9.96 11.53
C GLU A 228 -5.52 10.56 12.94
N ASP A 229 -6.64 11.26 13.20
CA ASP A 229 -6.96 11.84 14.52
C ASP A 229 -7.86 10.89 15.35
N PRO A 230 -7.33 10.29 16.44
CA PRO A 230 -8.05 9.29 17.23
C PRO A 230 -9.28 9.87 17.95
N GLN A 231 -9.25 11.14 18.35
CA GLN A 231 -10.36 11.78 19.06
C GLN A 231 -11.53 12.01 18.11
N CYS A 232 -11.23 12.55 16.92
CA CYS A 232 -12.24 12.78 15.90
C CYS A 232 -12.95 11.48 15.51
N LEU A 233 -12.21 10.40 15.25
CA LEU A 233 -12.80 9.10 14.95
C LEU A 233 -13.67 8.59 16.11
N PHE A 234 -13.16 8.66 17.34
CA PHE A 234 -13.89 8.25 18.54
C PHE A 234 -15.25 8.95 18.67
N ASP A 235 -15.28 10.27 18.50
CA ASP A 235 -16.50 11.08 18.60
C ASP A 235 -17.57 10.63 17.60
N PHE A 236 -17.18 10.35 16.34
CA PHE A 236 -18.10 9.83 15.32
C PHE A 236 -18.60 8.43 15.66
N LEU A 237 -17.71 7.51 16.08
CA LEU A 237 -18.10 6.14 16.42
C LEU A 237 -19.06 6.10 17.61
N VAL A 238 -18.82 6.89 18.66
CA VAL A 238 -19.71 6.95 19.84
C VAL A 238 -21.03 7.62 19.50
N ARG A 239 -21.02 8.73 18.73
CA ARG A 239 -22.25 9.41 18.29
C ARG A 239 -23.13 8.49 17.46
N PHE A 240 -22.55 7.72 16.54
CA PHE A 240 -23.30 6.81 15.66
C PHE A 240 -23.81 5.56 16.38
N THR A 241 -23.04 5.00 17.32
CA THR A 241 -23.47 3.81 18.09
C THR A 241 -24.61 4.11 19.07
N THR A 242 -24.63 5.32 19.64
CA THR A 242 -25.64 5.76 20.63
C THR A 242 -26.94 6.26 19.99
N ALA A 243 -26.92 6.76 18.75
CA ALA A 243 -28.08 7.39 18.12
C ALA A 243 -29.17 6.40 17.65
N SER A 244 -28.90 5.57 16.64
CA SER A 244 -29.89 4.67 16.04
C SER A 244 -29.25 3.37 15.54
N GLU A 245 -30.06 2.34 15.27
CA GLU A 245 -29.54 1.06 14.77
C GLU A 245 -28.90 1.19 13.37
N ARG A 246 -29.49 2.00 12.48
CA ARG A 246 -28.92 2.27 11.14
C ARG A 246 -27.58 2.98 11.22
N LEU A 247 -27.44 3.94 12.13
CA LEU A 247 -26.16 4.63 12.36
C LEU A 247 -25.15 3.72 13.06
N ALA A 248 -25.58 2.81 13.93
CA ALA A 248 -24.68 1.82 14.53
C ALA A 248 -24.07 0.88 13.48
N VAL A 249 -24.84 0.45 12.47
CA VAL A 249 -24.33 -0.33 11.32
C VAL A 249 -23.30 0.49 10.53
N MET A 250 -23.57 1.77 10.30
CA MET A 250 -22.60 2.68 9.67
C MET A 250 -21.32 2.81 10.49
N ALA A 251 -21.41 2.86 11.83
CA ALA A 251 -20.26 2.88 12.72
C ALA A 251 -19.41 1.61 12.60
N TYR A 252 -20.05 0.43 12.50
CA TYR A 252 -19.33 -0.83 12.29
C TYR A 252 -18.63 -0.86 10.94
N GLN A 253 -19.30 -0.49 9.85
CA GLN A 253 -18.67 -0.44 8.54
C GLN A 253 -17.54 0.59 8.50
N LEU A 254 -17.70 1.73 9.18
CA LEU A 254 -16.65 2.74 9.30
C LEU A 254 -15.44 2.19 10.07
N ALA A 255 -15.65 1.53 11.20
CA ALA A 255 -14.58 0.91 11.97
C ALA A 255 -13.88 -0.23 11.20
N ILE A 256 -14.61 -1.03 10.43
CA ILE A 256 -14.07 -2.12 9.60
C ILE A 256 -13.16 -1.54 8.50
N ASP A 257 -13.66 -0.53 7.78
CA ASP A 257 -12.90 0.09 6.71
C ASP A 257 -11.70 0.86 7.26
N VAL A 258 -11.85 1.61 8.37
CA VAL A 258 -10.74 2.34 9.00
C VAL A 258 -9.67 1.41 9.53
N TYR A 259 -10.04 0.27 10.14
CA TYR A 259 -9.08 -0.74 10.56
C TYR A 259 -8.21 -1.21 9.38
N ALA A 260 -8.81 -1.35 8.20
CA ALA A 260 -8.09 -1.69 6.98
C ALA A 260 -7.18 -0.53 6.55
N GLY A 261 -5.89 -0.65 6.88
CA GLY A 261 -4.81 0.27 6.55
C GLY A 261 -4.28 1.08 7.73
N ALA A 262 -5.12 1.46 8.69
CA ALA A 262 -4.73 2.44 9.70
C ALA A 262 -3.55 1.98 10.60
N PRO A 263 -2.73 2.92 11.11
CA PRO A 263 -1.61 2.57 11.99
C PRO A 263 -2.10 1.92 13.28
N LEU A 264 -1.41 0.89 13.75
CA LEU A 264 -1.80 0.15 14.96
C LEU A 264 -1.93 1.06 16.19
N ILE A 265 -1.02 2.03 16.35
CA ILE A 265 -1.04 2.98 17.48
C ILE A 265 -2.32 3.81 17.50
N PHE A 266 -2.78 4.26 16.34
CA PHE A 266 -4.02 5.02 16.18
C PHE A 266 -5.23 4.18 16.61
N LEU A 267 -5.31 2.93 16.14
CA LEU A 267 -6.37 1.99 16.52
C LEU A 267 -6.35 1.65 18.02
N GLN A 268 -5.15 1.47 18.60
CA GLN A 268 -5.01 1.21 20.04
C GLN A 268 -5.47 2.41 20.89
N GLN A 269 -5.15 3.63 20.48
CA GLN A 269 -5.60 4.85 21.17
C GLN A 269 -7.13 4.97 21.13
N VAL A 270 -7.74 4.75 19.97
CA VAL A 270 -9.21 4.75 19.80
C VAL A 270 -9.84 3.67 20.68
N GLY A 271 -9.29 2.46 20.71
CA GLY A 271 -9.75 1.38 21.60
C GLY A 271 -9.66 1.74 23.09
N ARG A 272 -8.61 2.45 23.52
CA ARG A 272 -8.48 2.96 24.90
C ARG A 272 -9.56 3.99 25.22
N LEU A 273 -9.88 4.90 24.30
CA LEU A 273 -10.93 5.91 24.47
C LEU A 273 -12.32 5.27 24.56
N ILE A 274 -12.63 4.30 23.69
CA ILE A 274 -13.88 3.52 23.73
C ILE A 274 -14.04 2.83 25.09
N ASN A 275 -12.96 2.22 25.59
CA ASN A 275 -12.98 1.55 26.88
C ASN A 275 -13.19 2.51 28.06
N ARG A 276 -12.54 3.68 28.07
CA ARG A 276 -12.77 4.71 29.10
C ARG A 276 -14.22 5.18 29.09
N TYR A 277 -14.77 5.46 27.90
CA TYR A 277 -16.17 5.87 27.77
C TYR A 277 -17.16 4.80 28.27
N ALA A 278 -16.89 3.53 27.95
CA ALA A 278 -17.70 2.40 28.43
C ALA A 278 -17.62 2.24 29.96
N GLN A 279 -16.45 2.48 30.57
CA GLN A 279 -16.28 2.45 32.03
C GLN A 279 -17.04 3.57 32.72
N GLU A 280 -16.91 4.81 32.23
CA GLU A 280 -17.50 6.01 32.85
C GLU A 280 -19.03 6.06 32.72
N LYS A 281 -19.56 5.81 31.52
CA LYS A 281 -21.00 5.98 31.26
C LYS A 281 -21.84 4.74 31.57
N VAL A 282 -21.28 3.54 31.38
CA VAL A 282 -22.02 2.27 31.46
C VAL A 282 -21.62 1.44 32.70
N LYS A 283 -20.69 1.94 33.54
CA LYS A 283 -20.18 1.25 34.75
C LYS A 283 -19.68 -0.18 34.47
N LEU A 284 -19.13 -0.41 33.28
CA LEU A 284 -18.60 -1.71 32.86
C LEU A 284 -17.24 -1.97 33.52
N VAL A 285 -17.23 -2.70 34.66
CA VAL A 285 -16.02 -3.06 35.42
C VAL A 285 -15.09 -4.01 34.64
N SER A 286 -15.56 -4.61 33.55
CA SER A 286 -15.03 -5.89 33.08
C SER A 286 -14.69 -5.96 31.59
N LEU A 287 -14.21 -4.89 30.95
CA LEU A 287 -13.51 -5.01 29.66
C LEU A 287 -12.02 -5.40 29.82
N GLN A 288 -11.40 -5.14 30.99
CA GLN A 288 -9.97 -5.37 31.25
C GLN A 288 -9.65 -6.64 32.05
N LYS A 289 -10.56 -7.14 32.90
CA LYS A 289 -10.25 -8.22 33.86
C LYS A 289 -9.92 -9.58 33.24
N THR A 290 -10.17 -9.80 31.95
CA THR A 290 -9.85 -11.09 31.30
C THR A 290 -8.47 -11.15 30.66
N VAL A 291 -7.75 -10.03 30.50
CA VAL A 291 -6.43 -10.03 29.83
C VAL A 291 -5.26 -9.76 30.78
N ASP A 292 -5.42 -8.91 31.80
CA ASP A 292 -4.27 -8.37 32.55
C ASP A 292 -3.97 -9.04 33.91
N GLN A 293 -4.84 -9.90 34.45
CA GLN A 293 -4.72 -10.37 35.85
C GLN A 293 -4.13 -11.78 36.10
N LYS A 294 -3.42 -12.38 35.13
CA LYS A 294 -2.56 -13.55 35.42
C LYS A 294 -1.09 -13.26 35.18
N ARG A 295 -0.54 -12.32 35.97
CA ARG A 295 0.88 -12.27 36.32
C ARG A 295 1.19 -13.36 37.36
N ALA A 296 1.21 -14.64 36.95
CA ALA A 296 1.79 -15.71 37.75
C ALA A 296 1.87 -17.00 36.91
N GLY A 297 3.08 -17.37 36.50
CA GLY A 297 3.38 -18.71 35.99
C GLY A 297 2.95 -18.95 34.54
N PHE A 298 3.82 -19.65 33.82
CA PHE A 298 3.71 -20.10 32.43
C PHE A 298 2.46 -20.92 32.09
N SER A 299 1.55 -21.19 33.04
CA SER A 299 0.61 -22.30 32.93
C SER A 299 -0.63 -22.04 32.11
N MET A 300 -0.85 -20.84 31.53
CA MET A 300 -1.87 -20.66 30.47
C MET A 300 -1.82 -19.25 29.85
N LEU A 301 -1.19 -19.13 28.68
CA LEU A 301 -1.63 -18.19 27.65
C LEU A 301 -3.02 -18.66 27.15
N ARG A 302 -4.08 -18.49 27.95
CA ARG A 302 -5.46 -18.70 27.49
C ARG A 302 -5.88 -17.47 26.69
N LEU A 303 -5.77 -17.56 25.37
CA LEU A 303 -6.59 -16.73 24.49
C LEU A 303 -8.05 -17.18 24.68
N GLU A 304 -8.96 -16.25 24.91
CA GLU A 304 -10.39 -16.59 25.00
C GLU A 304 -10.86 -17.16 23.66
N SER A 305 -11.66 -18.23 23.71
CA SER A 305 -12.14 -18.85 22.48
C SER A 305 -13.05 -17.89 21.68
N PRO A 306 -12.97 -17.88 20.33
CA PRO A 306 -13.70 -16.95 19.47
C PRO A 306 -15.23 -16.99 19.65
N LYS A 307 -15.79 -18.13 20.09
CA LYS A 307 -17.22 -18.25 20.42
C LYS A 307 -17.63 -17.44 21.67
N LYS A 308 -16.75 -17.33 22.68
CA LYS A 308 -17.00 -16.50 23.88
C LYS A 308 -16.78 -15.01 23.61
N ILE A 309 -15.97 -14.69 22.60
CA ILE A 309 -15.63 -13.32 22.18
C ILE A 309 -16.81 -12.59 21.51
N LEU A 310 -17.72 -13.29 20.82
CA LEU A 310 -18.87 -12.70 20.12
C LEU A 310 -20.16 -12.66 20.95
N GLN A 311 -20.29 -13.54 21.95
CA GLN A 311 -21.51 -13.73 22.74
C GLN A 311 -21.27 -13.48 24.22
N ARG A 312 -20.91 -12.24 24.57
CA ARG A 312 -20.95 -11.81 25.97
C ARG A 312 -22.31 -11.24 26.30
N SER A 313 -22.98 -11.85 27.28
CA SER A 313 -24.28 -11.40 27.75
C SER A 313 -24.13 -10.47 28.95
N PHE A 314 -24.48 -9.19 28.77
CA PHE A 314 -24.41 -8.18 29.83
C PHE A 314 -25.65 -8.24 30.72
N HIS A 315 -25.80 -9.31 31.52
CA HIS A 315 -26.89 -9.44 32.50
C HIS A 315 -26.68 -8.54 33.74
N GLU A 316 -25.48 -7.99 33.90
CA GLU A 316 -25.08 -7.11 35.02
C GLU A 316 -25.71 -5.71 34.96
N ILE A 317 -26.30 -5.31 33.82
CA ILE A 317 -26.86 -3.98 33.59
C ILE A 317 -28.39 -4.04 33.64
N SER A 318 -29.01 -3.28 34.56
CA SER A 318 -30.46 -3.30 34.81
C SER A 318 -31.30 -2.59 33.72
N ASN A 319 -30.72 -1.63 32.99
CA ASN A 319 -31.41 -0.89 31.92
C ASN A 319 -31.24 -1.55 30.55
N ASP A 320 -32.35 -1.87 29.87
CA ASP A 320 -32.32 -2.50 28.54
C ASP A 320 -31.69 -1.62 27.46
N LYS A 321 -31.90 -0.29 27.49
CA LYS A 321 -31.27 0.64 26.55
C LYS A 321 -29.76 0.67 26.71
N ASP A 322 -29.28 0.72 27.95
CA ASP A 322 -27.85 0.73 28.27
C ASP A 322 -27.21 -0.62 27.94
N ARG A 323 -27.96 -1.72 28.10
CA ARG A 323 -27.54 -3.06 27.69
C ARG A 323 -27.33 -3.17 26.17
N VAL A 324 -28.22 -2.59 25.37
CA VAL A 324 -28.07 -2.56 23.90
C VAL A 324 -26.87 -1.70 23.50
N ILE A 325 -26.67 -0.54 24.14
CA ILE A 325 -25.51 0.33 23.88
C ILE A 325 -24.21 -0.38 24.29
N ALA A 326 -24.18 -1.07 25.44
CA ALA A 326 -23.05 -1.87 25.89
C ALA A 326 -22.67 -2.96 24.88
N GLN A 327 -23.65 -3.68 24.34
CA GLN A 327 -23.41 -4.68 23.30
C GLN A 327 -22.83 -4.07 22.02
N ARG A 328 -23.32 -2.88 21.63
CA ARG A 328 -22.80 -2.17 20.45
C ARG A 328 -21.36 -1.70 20.64
N LEU A 329 -21.05 -1.12 21.79
CA LEU A 329 -19.69 -0.70 22.13
C LEU A 329 -18.72 -1.88 22.22
N TYR A 330 -19.18 -3.01 22.76
CA TYR A 330 -18.38 -4.24 22.81
C TYR A 330 -18.05 -4.77 21.41
N ARG A 331 -19.03 -4.81 20.51
CA ARG A 331 -18.82 -5.18 19.10
C ARG A 331 -17.82 -4.24 18.42
N LEU A 332 -17.96 -2.94 18.66
CA LEU A 332 -17.07 -1.92 18.13
C LEU A 332 -15.62 -2.11 18.60
N ASP A 333 -15.37 -2.34 19.90
CA ASP A 333 -14.03 -2.62 20.44
C ASP A 333 -13.38 -3.84 19.77
N ARG A 334 -14.16 -4.91 19.49
CA ARG A 334 -13.64 -6.09 18.79
C ARG A 334 -13.25 -5.83 17.34
N ILE A 335 -13.95 -4.92 16.65
CA ILE A 335 -13.59 -4.49 15.30
C ILE A 335 -12.31 -3.65 15.34
N VAL A 336 -12.24 -2.65 16.22
CA VAL A 336 -11.09 -1.73 16.31
C VAL A 336 -9.80 -2.47 16.71
N ARG A 337 -9.91 -3.50 17.55
CA ARG A 337 -8.77 -4.37 17.92
C ARG A 337 -8.41 -5.41 16.85
N GLY A 338 -9.18 -5.54 15.77
CA GLY A 338 -8.89 -6.44 14.65
C GLY A 338 -9.26 -7.91 14.85
N TYR A 339 -9.89 -8.29 15.97
CA TYR A 339 -10.28 -9.68 16.21
C TYR A 339 -11.26 -10.19 15.15
N LEU A 340 -12.15 -9.31 14.66
CA LEU A 340 -13.09 -9.65 13.60
C LEU A 340 -12.39 -9.94 12.27
N HIS A 341 -11.46 -9.07 11.86
CA HIS A 341 -10.72 -9.21 10.60
C HIS A 341 -9.90 -10.49 10.57
N VAL A 342 -9.12 -10.74 11.63
CA VAL A 342 -8.34 -11.98 11.77
C VAL A 342 -9.26 -13.21 11.66
N TRP A 343 -10.41 -13.19 12.34
CA TRP A 343 -11.36 -14.31 12.31
C TRP A 343 -12.00 -14.54 10.94
N LEU A 344 -12.43 -13.48 10.24
CA LEU A 344 -13.06 -13.57 8.93
C LEU A 344 -12.08 -14.02 7.84
N TYR A 345 -10.87 -13.46 7.84
CA TYR A 345 -9.83 -13.83 6.88
C TYR A 345 -9.33 -15.24 7.12
N ARG A 346 -9.23 -15.67 8.37
CA ARG A 346 -8.96 -17.07 8.73
C ARG A 346 -9.98 -18.03 8.10
N ASP A 347 -11.28 -17.76 8.30
CA ASP A 347 -12.33 -18.63 7.77
C ASP A 347 -12.35 -18.63 6.22
N LEU A 348 -11.99 -17.52 5.57
CA LEU A 348 -11.76 -17.45 4.13
C LEU A 348 -10.61 -18.37 3.71
N TYR A 349 -9.44 -18.23 4.33
CA TYR A 349 -8.25 -18.99 3.98
C TYR A 349 -8.46 -20.48 4.13
N THR A 350 -9.12 -20.94 5.20
CA THR A 350 -9.37 -22.36 5.41
C THR A 350 -10.39 -22.93 4.42
N LYS A 351 -11.44 -22.19 4.05
CA LYS A 351 -12.54 -22.70 3.22
C LYS A 351 -12.25 -22.64 1.72
N ASN A 352 -11.53 -21.61 1.26
CA ASN A 352 -11.25 -21.37 -0.16
C ASN A 352 -9.78 -21.66 -0.52
N CYS A 353 -9.11 -22.52 0.24
CA CYS A 353 -7.71 -22.87 0.02
C CYS A 353 -7.53 -23.73 -1.23
N HIS A 354 -6.76 -23.27 -2.21
CA HIS A 354 -6.34 -24.06 -3.37
C HIS A 354 -4.82 -24.15 -3.42
N ILE A 355 -4.26 -25.11 -2.67
CA ILE A 355 -2.83 -25.43 -2.69
C ILE A 355 -2.62 -26.63 -3.61
N ASP A 356 -1.71 -26.48 -4.59
CA ASP A 356 -1.26 -27.60 -5.40
C ASP A 356 -0.12 -28.37 -4.70
N PHE A 357 -0.49 -29.45 -4.01
CA PHE A 357 0.47 -30.32 -3.34
C PHE A 357 1.45 -31.01 -4.31
N LYS A 358 1.10 -31.19 -5.59
CA LYS A 358 2.00 -31.81 -6.58
C LYS A 358 3.15 -30.88 -6.92
N THR A 359 2.84 -29.61 -7.22
CA THR A 359 3.87 -28.58 -7.43
C THR A 359 4.78 -28.46 -6.20
N HIS A 360 4.19 -28.50 -5.00
CA HIS A 360 4.97 -28.45 -3.77
C HIS A 360 5.92 -29.66 -3.62
N ALA A 361 5.43 -30.89 -3.79
CA ALA A 361 6.26 -32.09 -3.74
C ALA A 361 7.42 -32.02 -4.74
N PHE A 362 7.16 -31.56 -5.97
CA PHE A 362 8.19 -31.36 -6.99
C PHE A 362 9.27 -30.36 -6.58
N ILE A 363 8.90 -29.22 -5.96
CA ILE A 363 9.85 -28.23 -5.43
C ILE A 363 10.72 -28.85 -4.34
N MET A 364 10.14 -29.70 -3.49
CA MET A 364 10.84 -30.33 -2.38
C MET A 364 11.80 -31.43 -2.85
N GLU A 365 11.44 -32.21 -3.88
CA GLU A 365 12.30 -33.25 -4.46
C GLU A 365 13.54 -32.67 -5.15
N ASN A 366 13.40 -31.53 -5.83
CA ASN A 366 14.49 -30.85 -6.54
C ASN A 366 15.29 -29.88 -5.65
N ALA A 367 14.97 -29.79 -4.35
CA ALA A 367 15.68 -28.92 -3.42
C ALA A 367 17.06 -29.51 -3.05
N SER A 368 18.11 -29.00 -3.70
CA SER A 368 19.49 -29.37 -3.38
C SER A 368 20.22 -28.28 -2.59
N GLY A 369 20.95 -28.68 -1.54
CA GLY A 369 21.80 -27.78 -0.76
C GLY A 369 21.04 -26.83 0.19
N SER A 370 21.78 -26.15 1.08
CA SER A 370 21.17 -25.31 2.12
C SER A 370 20.28 -24.19 1.57
N GLU A 371 20.64 -23.59 0.44
CA GLU A 371 19.89 -22.51 -0.19
C GLU A 371 18.58 -23.02 -0.79
N GLY A 372 18.63 -24.17 -1.46
CA GLY A 372 17.45 -24.88 -1.97
C GLY A 372 16.48 -25.20 -0.83
N TYR A 373 16.96 -25.83 0.25
CA TYR A 373 16.14 -26.15 1.43
C TYR A 373 15.45 -24.90 2.02
N THR A 374 16.21 -23.82 2.21
CA THR A 374 15.65 -22.56 2.75
C THR A 374 14.61 -21.95 1.80
N SER A 375 14.86 -21.95 0.49
CA SER A 375 13.92 -21.40 -0.49
C SER A 375 12.59 -22.17 -0.54
N SER A 376 12.64 -23.50 -0.52
CA SER A 376 11.44 -24.34 -0.59
C SER A 376 10.57 -24.22 0.65
N VAL A 377 11.19 -24.09 1.82
CA VAL A 377 10.48 -23.88 3.09
C VAL A 377 9.82 -22.51 3.16
N ILE A 378 10.51 -21.44 2.72
CA ILE A 378 9.92 -20.11 2.66
C ILE A 378 8.76 -20.10 1.65
N ALA A 379 8.96 -20.69 0.46
CA ALA A 379 7.92 -20.81 -0.55
C ALA A 379 6.69 -21.55 0.01
N PHE A 380 6.92 -22.65 0.73
CA PHE A 380 5.85 -23.37 1.39
C PHE A 380 5.12 -22.52 2.43
N GLY A 381 5.85 -21.83 3.32
CA GLY A 381 5.25 -20.95 4.32
C GLY A 381 4.39 -19.84 3.71
N LEU A 382 4.75 -19.35 2.52
CA LEU A 382 3.93 -18.40 1.75
C LEU A 382 2.68 -19.05 1.14
N MET A 383 2.81 -20.25 0.57
CA MET A 383 1.68 -21.02 0.02
C MET A 383 0.65 -21.37 1.09
N SER A 384 1.11 -21.77 2.29
CA SER A 384 0.27 -22.21 3.41
C SER A 384 -0.21 -21.08 4.31
N TYR A 385 0.15 -19.82 4.01
CA TYR A 385 -0.12 -18.67 4.87
C TYR A 385 -1.59 -18.60 5.32
N GLY A 386 -1.81 -18.61 6.65
CA GLY A 386 -3.13 -18.47 7.27
C GLY A 386 -4.11 -19.63 7.04
N THR A 387 -3.72 -20.70 6.35
CA THR A 387 -4.61 -21.85 6.04
C THR A 387 -4.80 -22.79 7.24
N GLY A 388 -3.81 -22.87 8.13
CA GLY A 388 -3.83 -23.76 9.30
C GLY A 388 -3.70 -25.25 8.99
N LEU A 389 -3.28 -25.60 7.76
CA LEU A 389 -3.06 -26.98 7.33
C LEU A 389 -1.67 -27.48 7.79
N ASP A 390 -1.65 -28.43 8.72
CA ASP A 390 -0.42 -29.06 9.25
C ASP A 390 0.06 -30.25 8.40
N ASN A 391 -0.79 -30.74 7.49
CA ASN A 391 -0.57 -32.01 6.78
C ASN A 391 0.75 -32.03 5.98
N VAL A 392 1.20 -30.89 5.47
CA VAL A 392 2.39 -30.84 4.61
C VAL A 392 3.70 -30.92 5.40
N LEU A 393 3.77 -30.34 6.60
CA LEU A 393 4.97 -30.46 7.44
C LEU A 393 5.05 -31.85 8.12
N ARG A 394 3.90 -32.53 8.25
CA ARG A 394 3.83 -33.91 8.75
C ARG A 394 4.24 -34.96 7.71
N MET A 395 4.00 -34.71 6.42
CA MET A 395 4.37 -35.65 5.36
C MET A 395 5.88 -35.86 5.26
N ASP A 396 6.70 -34.94 5.75
CA ASP A 396 8.16 -35.03 5.68
C ASP A 396 8.88 -34.91 7.03
N ALA A 397 8.62 -35.84 7.96
CA ALA A 397 9.53 -36.05 9.11
C ALA A 397 11.00 -36.28 8.66
N LYS A 398 11.20 -36.75 7.42
CA LYS A 398 12.49 -36.86 6.72
C LYS A 398 13.11 -35.50 6.38
N TRP A 399 12.32 -34.46 6.13
CA TRP A 399 12.84 -33.10 5.87
C TRP A 399 13.33 -32.40 7.12
N MET A 400 12.59 -32.54 8.22
CA MET A 400 13.00 -31.97 9.51
C MET A 400 14.35 -32.54 10.01
N SER A 401 14.64 -33.80 9.69
CA SER A 401 15.93 -34.43 10.04
C SER A 401 17.08 -34.08 9.08
N THR A 402 16.78 -33.63 7.86
CA THR A 402 17.80 -33.21 6.87
C THR A 402 18.16 -31.73 6.99
N ALA A 403 17.26 -30.90 7.50
CA ALA A 403 17.53 -29.50 7.80
C ALA A 403 18.56 -29.33 8.94
N LYS A 404 19.60 -28.51 8.71
CA LYS A 404 20.68 -28.24 9.67
C LYS A 404 20.85 -26.72 9.88
N TYR A 405 21.14 -26.31 11.12
CA TYR A 405 21.43 -24.91 11.49
C TYR A 405 20.33 -23.92 11.04
N TRP A 406 20.65 -22.92 10.22
CA TRP A 406 19.71 -21.89 9.77
C TRP A 406 18.55 -22.41 8.92
N SER A 407 18.71 -23.54 8.21
CA SER A 407 17.56 -24.13 7.52
C SER A 407 16.54 -24.65 8.52
N SER A 408 16.98 -25.26 9.63
CA SER A 408 16.09 -25.69 10.73
C SER A 408 15.39 -24.52 11.43
N PHE A 409 16.09 -23.39 11.60
CA PHE A 409 15.51 -22.15 12.11
C PHE A 409 14.37 -21.67 11.20
N VAL A 410 14.59 -21.65 9.88
CA VAL A 410 13.61 -21.21 8.88
C VAL A 410 12.42 -22.17 8.81
N THR A 411 12.62 -23.48 8.93
CA THR A 411 11.53 -24.46 8.94
C THR A 411 10.58 -24.25 10.11
N VAL A 412 11.11 -24.03 11.31
CA VAL A 412 10.25 -23.73 12.46
C VAL A 412 9.61 -22.34 12.32
N ALA A 413 10.32 -21.35 11.80
CA ALA A 413 9.77 -20.02 11.55
C ALA A 413 8.55 -20.05 10.59
N SER A 414 8.60 -20.89 9.55
CA SER A 414 7.53 -21.06 8.57
C SER A 414 6.23 -21.60 9.16
N LEU A 415 6.27 -22.33 10.29
CA LEU A 415 5.07 -22.72 11.04
C LEU A 415 4.26 -21.48 11.48
N GLY A 416 4.94 -20.38 11.80
CA GLY A 416 4.30 -19.13 12.18
C GLY A 416 3.43 -18.53 11.07
N LEU A 417 3.82 -18.70 9.80
CA LEU A 417 3.04 -18.24 8.64
C LEU A 417 1.82 -19.12 8.43
N THR A 418 2.00 -20.44 8.47
CA THR A 418 0.91 -21.42 8.30
C THR A 418 -0.22 -21.20 9.32
N PHE A 419 0.13 -20.93 10.58
CA PHE A 419 -0.83 -20.72 11.66
C PHE A 419 -1.14 -19.24 11.94
N HIS A 420 -0.81 -18.34 11.01
CA HIS A 420 -1.20 -16.94 11.14
C HIS A 420 -2.74 -16.82 11.28
N GLY A 421 -3.19 -16.07 12.28
CA GLY A 421 -4.61 -15.94 12.62
C GLY A 421 -5.27 -17.17 13.28
N HIS A 422 -4.52 -18.25 13.52
CA HIS A 422 -4.97 -19.46 14.21
C HIS A 422 -4.46 -19.53 15.65
N ASP A 423 -4.83 -18.54 16.47
CA ASP A 423 -4.38 -18.34 17.86
C ASP A 423 -4.20 -19.63 18.70
N GLU A 424 -5.24 -20.47 18.79
CA GLU A 424 -5.22 -21.69 19.63
C GLU A 424 -4.27 -22.77 19.07
N LYS A 425 -4.35 -23.04 17.77
CA LYS A 425 -3.51 -24.06 17.11
C LYS A 425 -2.06 -23.63 17.01
N ALA A 426 -1.81 -22.35 16.70
CA ALA A 426 -0.49 -21.75 16.64
C ALA A 426 0.23 -21.96 17.97
N MET A 427 -0.43 -21.63 19.08
CA MET A 427 0.14 -21.83 20.42
C MET A 427 0.41 -23.31 20.71
N GLN A 428 -0.52 -24.21 20.42
CA GLN A 428 -0.31 -25.65 20.66
C GLN A 428 0.92 -26.18 19.91
N LYS A 429 1.05 -25.83 18.62
CA LYS A 429 2.12 -26.31 17.75
C LYS A 429 3.47 -25.67 18.04
N ILE A 430 3.52 -24.35 18.20
CA ILE A 430 4.76 -23.64 18.50
C ILE A 430 5.29 -24.04 19.89
N ASN A 431 4.40 -24.34 20.85
CA ASN A 431 4.78 -24.82 22.18
C ASN A 431 5.53 -26.15 22.19
N GLU A 432 5.42 -26.97 21.13
CA GLU A 432 6.19 -28.23 21.01
C GLU A 432 7.69 -27.94 20.82
N TYR A 433 8.03 -26.81 20.20
CA TYR A 433 9.40 -26.42 19.85
C TYR A 433 10.02 -25.40 20.81
N LEU A 434 9.22 -24.80 21.70
CA LEU A 434 9.72 -23.87 22.72
C LEU A 434 10.59 -24.60 23.77
N PRO A 435 11.61 -23.93 24.34
CA PRO A 435 12.49 -24.55 25.31
C PRO A 435 11.74 -25.01 26.56
N ARG A 436 11.78 -26.31 26.81
CA ARG A 436 11.62 -26.89 28.16
C ARG A 436 13.00 -26.88 28.81
N GLU A 437 13.08 -26.86 30.13
CA GLU A 437 14.24 -26.46 30.97
C GLU A 437 15.62 -27.12 30.68
N THR A 438 15.77 -28.02 29.71
CA THR A 438 17.04 -28.62 29.30
C THR A 438 17.35 -28.34 27.81
N LEU A 439 18.36 -27.50 27.57
CA LEU A 439 18.93 -27.24 26.24
C LEU A 439 19.87 -28.40 25.84
N LYS A 440 19.63 -29.02 24.67
CA LYS A 440 20.63 -29.84 23.98
C LYS A 440 21.11 -29.07 22.73
N ASN A 441 22.40 -29.14 22.42
CA ASN A 441 23.11 -28.27 21.47
C ASN A 441 22.57 -28.22 20.01
N ASN A 442 21.70 -29.15 19.58
CA ASN A 442 21.04 -29.10 18.26
C ASN A 442 19.64 -28.48 18.28
N ILE A 443 19.11 -28.11 19.45
CA ILE A 443 17.75 -27.60 19.63
C ILE A 443 17.74 -26.05 19.60
N GLU A 444 18.90 -25.38 19.68
CA GLU A 444 18.98 -23.91 19.76
C GLU A 444 18.40 -23.20 18.52
N TYR A 445 18.70 -23.70 17.32
CA TYR A 445 18.16 -23.14 16.07
C TYR A 445 16.65 -23.35 15.94
N LEU A 446 16.15 -24.51 16.38
CA LEU A 446 14.72 -24.82 16.38
C LEU A 446 13.98 -23.91 17.38
N GLN A 447 14.52 -23.75 18.59
CA GLN A 447 13.94 -22.89 19.63
C GLN A 447 14.01 -21.40 19.25
N GLY A 448 15.11 -20.95 18.65
CA GLY A 448 15.22 -19.60 18.09
C GLY A 448 14.17 -19.38 16.99
N GLY A 449 13.99 -20.36 16.11
CA GLY A 449 12.96 -20.36 15.08
C GLY A 449 11.54 -20.32 15.67
N ALA A 450 11.31 -20.98 16.81
CA ALA A 450 10.02 -20.97 17.49
C ALA A 450 9.64 -19.58 18.05
N TYR A 451 10.61 -18.82 18.58
CA TYR A 451 10.37 -17.44 19.01
C TYR A 451 10.04 -16.53 17.82
N TYR A 452 10.72 -16.72 16.69
CA TYR A 452 10.42 -15.98 15.48
C TYR A 452 9.03 -16.36 14.90
N ALA A 453 8.69 -17.65 14.90
CA ALA A 453 7.38 -18.16 14.51
C ALA A 453 6.24 -17.55 15.36
N LEU A 454 6.48 -17.40 16.67
CA LEU A 454 5.52 -16.77 17.58
C LEU A 454 5.28 -15.30 17.19
N GLY A 455 6.32 -14.56 16.83
CA GLY A 455 6.17 -13.19 16.33
C GLY A 455 5.43 -13.11 15.00
N LEU A 456 5.71 -14.03 14.06
CA LEU A 456 5.05 -14.10 12.75
C LEU A 456 3.55 -14.46 12.87
N ALA A 457 3.19 -15.41 13.74
CA ALA A 457 1.81 -15.82 13.97
C ALA A 457 0.95 -14.68 14.54
N PHE A 458 1.55 -13.80 15.34
CA PHE A 458 0.88 -12.70 16.05
C PHE A 458 1.34 -11.31 15.59
N ALA A 459 1.84 -11.21 14.36
CA ALA A 459 2.37 -9.97 13.81
C ALA A 459 1.31 -8.85 13.80
N HIS A 460 1.76 -7.60 14.03
CA HIS A 460 0.94 -6.38 13.95
C HIS A 460 -0.30 -6.33 14.86
N ARG A 461 -0.35 -7.15 15.94
CA ARG A 461 -1.48 -7.16 16.89
C ARG A 461 -1.21 -6.46 18.21
N GLY A 462 0.06 -6.31 18.61
CA GLY A 462 0.43 -5.64 19.86
C GLY A 462 -0.08 -6.33 21.13
N LEU A 463 -0.13 -7.67 21.15
CA LEU A 463 -0.60 -8.41 22.33
C LEU A 463 0.43 -8.38 23.45
N LEU A 464 0.09 -7.71 24.57
CA LEU A 464 0.99 -7.56 25.72
C LEU A 464 1.49 -8.91 26.26
N ASN A 465 0.63 -9.94 26.28
CA ASN A 465 0.99 -11.25 26.82
C ASN A 465 2.16 -11.90 26.08
N ILE A 466 2.19 -11.77 24.76
CA ILE A 466 3.23 -12.35 23.91
C ILE A 466 4.50 -11.51 23.94
N MET A 467 4.35 -10.18 23.89
CA MET A 467 5.48 -9.26 24.00
C MET A 467 6.21 -9.44 25.34
N ASN A 468 5.47 -9.47 26.46
CA ASN A 468 6.05 -9.70 27.78
C ASN A 468 6.74 -11.07 27.88
N TYR A 469 6.14 -12.10 27.28
CA TYR A 469 6.77 -13.41 27.22
C TYR A 469 8.12 -13.36 26.50
N LEU A 470 8.18 -12.79 25.30
CA LEU A 470 9.41 -12.67 24.51
C LEU A 470 10.46 -11.81 25.21
N ILE A 471 10.06 -10.72 25.90
CA ILE A 471 10.96 -9.90 26.72
C ILE A 471 11.60 -10.72 27.83
N ILE A 472 10.82 -11.54 28.55
CA ILE A 472 11.34 -12.42 29.61
C ILE A 472 12.32 -13.44 29.03
N GLN A 473 12.01 -14.03 27.86
CA GLN A 473 12.89 -15.01 27.23
C GLN A 473 14.21 -14.39 26.74
N LEU A 474 14.16 -13.16 26.20
CA LEU A 474 15.34 -12.44 25.73
C LEU A 474 16.35 -12.20 26.86
N GLY A 475 15.89 -11.95 28.09
CA GLY A 475 16.75 -11.78 29.26
C GLY A 475 17.17 -13.07 29.97
N LYS A 476 16.60 -14.23 29.59
CA LYS A 476 16.81 -15.50 30.29
C LYS A 476 17.97 -16.33 29.72
N TYR A 477 18.21 -16.26 28.41
CA TYR A 477 19.19 -17.08 27.71
C TYR A 477 20.26 -16.23 27.04
N ASP A 478 21.52 -16.65 27.15
CA ASP A 478 22.68 -15.96 26.57
C ASP A 478 23.06 -16.48 25.17
N SER A 479 22.35 -17.48 24.62
CA SER A 479 22.64 -17.97 23.26
C SER A 479 22.22 -16.94 22.20
N PRO A 480 23.13 -16.52 21.30
CA PRO A 480 22.84 -15.50 20.31
C PRO A 480 21.77 -15.91 19.30
N VAL A 481 21.59 -17.21 19.05
CA VAL A 481 20.56 -17.73 18.14
C VAL A 481 19.16 -17.61 18.75
N LEU A 482 19.04 -17.86 20.06
CA LEU A 482 17.78 -17.70 20.79
C LEU A 482 17.41 -16.22 20.90
N GLN A 483 18.39 -15.37 21.25
CA GLN A 483 18.20 -13.92 21.31
C GLN A 483 17.83 -13.33 19.95
N HIS A 484 18.43 -13.82 18.85
CA HIS A 484 18.06 -13.42 17.48
C HIS A 484 16.59 -13.69 17.18
N GLY A 485 16.11 -14.91 17.44
CA GLY A 485 14.71 -15.28 17.26
C GLY A 485 13.75 -14.49 18.14
N ALA A 486 14.14 -14.25 19.41
CA ALA A 486 13.36 -13.46 20.36
C ALA A 486 13.27 -11.98 19.95
N CYS A 487 14.37 -11.36 19.49
CA CYS A 487 14.39 -9.99 18.99
C CYS A 487 13.49 -9.81 17.76
N LEU A 488 13.62 -10.69 16.74
CA LEU A 488 12.77 -10.63 15.56
C LEU A 488 11.30 -10.86 15.91
N GLY A 489 11.02 -11.84 16.77
CA GLY A 489 9.68 -12.14 17.24
C GLY A 489 9.04 -10.96 18.00
N LEU A 490 9.82 -10.31 18.86
CA LEU A 490 9.40 -9.16 19.65
C LEU A 490 9.13 -7.94 18.75
N GLY A 491 9.99 -7.71 17.76
CA GLY A 491 9.81 -6.65 16.77
C GLY A 491 8.53 -6.81 15.96
N LEU A 492 8.22 -8.04 15.50
CA LEU A 492 6.98 -8.33 14.76
C LEU A 492 5.72 -8.21 15.62
N ALA A 493 5.75 -8.73 16.86
CA ALA A 493 4.64 -8.67 17.79
C ALA A 493 4.37 -7.22 18.27
N GLY A 494 5.43 -6.46 18.49
CA GLY A 494 5.42 -5.05 18.94
C GLY A 494 5.50 -4.02 17.81
N MET A 495 5.28 -4.41 16.57
CA MET A 495 5.39 -3.52 15.42
C MET A 495 4.42 -2.33 15.53
N CYS A 496 4.92 -1.10 15.30
CA CYS A 496 4.14 0.15 15.35
C CYS A 496 3.49 0.45 16.72
N THR A 497 4.10 0.01 17.82
CA THR A 497 3.62 0.30 19.20
C THR A 497 4.21 1.59 19.77
N HIS A 498 5.35 2.04 19.25
CA HIS A 498 6.10 3.22 19.72
C HIS A 498 6.49 3.15 21.20
N ASP A 499 6.67 1.94 21.74
CA ASP A 499 7.05 1.73 23.14
C ASP A 499 8.57 1.89 23.34
N LEU A 500 8.94 2.98 24.03
CA LEU A 500 10.33 3.28 24.39
C LEU A 500 10.92 2.26 25.38
N GLY A 501 10.09 1.57 26.16
CA GLY A 501 10.55 0.52 27.07
C GLY A 501 11.11 -0.68 26.30
N ILE A 502 10.39 -1.14 25.28
CA ILE A 502 10.85 -2.21 24.39
C ILE A 502 12.08 -1.77 23.60
N TYR A 503 12.09 -0.52 23.12
CA TYR A 503 13.25 0.06 22.45
C TYR A 503 14.51 0.03 23.33
N GLY A 504 14.39 0.39 24.62
CA GLY A 504 15.51 0.34 25.57
C GLY A 504 16.07 -1.07 25.80
N ILE A 505 15.20 -2.08 25.85
CA ILE A 505 15.64 -3.49 25.99
C ILE A 505 16.38 -3.95 24.73
N LEU A 506 15.87 -3.63 23.54
CA LEU A 506 16.51 -3.96 22.28
C LEU A 506 17.83 -3.21 22.08
N LYS A 507 17.92 -1.96 22.55
CA LYS A 507 19.14 -1.17 22.57
C LYS A 507 20.23 -1.86 23.38
N ASN A 508 19.90 -2.43 24.55
CA ASN A 508 20.87 -3.18 25.35
C ASN A 508 21.43 -4.39 24.58
N ALA A 509 20.58 -5.11 23.84
CA ALA A 509 21.00 -6.22 22.99
C ALA A 509 21.87 -5.75 21.80
N LEU A 510 21.59 -4.57 21.24
CA LEU A 510 22.40 -3.97 20.17
C LEU A 510 23.79 -3.56 20.67
N VAL A 511 23.89 -2.99 21.88
CA VAL A 511 25.15 -2.55 22.50
C VAL A 511 26.10 -3.70 22.80
N GLN A 512 25.59 -4.92 23.01
CA GLN A 512 26.43 -6.13 23.13
C GLN A 512 27.26 -6.41 21.87
N ASN A 513 26.87 -5.83 20.71
CA ASN A 513 27.62 -5.86 19.45
C ASN A 513 27.89 -7.28 18.90
N ASP A 514 27.02 -8.25 19.20
CA ASP A 514 26.97 -9.53 18.48
C ASP A 514 26.38 -9.29 17.08
N VAL A 515 26.98 -9.89 16.06
CA VAL A 515 26.59 -9.73 14.65
C VAL A 515 25.15 -10.17 14.37
N ILE A 516 24.73 -11.30 14.94
CA ILE A 516 23.46 -11.95 14.63
C ILE A 516 22.34 -11.32 15.47
N VAL A 517 22.61 -11.11 16.76
CA VAL A 517 21.67 -10.43 17.67
C VAL A 517 21.53 -8.97 17.28
N GLY A 518 22.62 -8.27 16.94
CA GLY A 518 22.61 -6.87 16.53
C GLY A 518 21.82 -6.60 15.25
N LEU A 519 21.86 -7.50 14.26
CA LEU A 519 20.98 -7.43 13.09
C LEU A 519 19.50 -7.52 13.48
N ALA A 520 19.14 -8.50 14.32
CA ALA A 520 17.74 -8.67 14.74
C ALA A 520 17.27 -7.53 15.65
N ALA A 521 18.11 -7.08 16.58
CA ALA A 521 17.81 -6.00 17.50
C ALA A 521 17.61 -4.67 16.76
N SER A 522 18.49 -4.32 15.81
CA SER A 522 18.34 -3.12 15.00
C SER A 522 17.06 -3.14 14.15
N LEU A 523 16.77 -4.25 13.47
CA LEU A 523 15.50 -4.42 12.74
C LEU A 523 14.29 -4.32 13.67
N ALA A 524 14.32 -4.98 14.84
CA ALA A 524 13.24 -4.93 15.81
C ALA A 524 13.01 -3.53 16.38
N MET A 525 14.07 -2.75 16.62
CA MET A 525 13.98 -1.34 17.02
C MET A 525 13.27 -0.51 15.94
N GLY A 526 13.58 -0.75 14.66
CA GLY A 526 12.90 -0.15 13.53
C GLY A 526 11.42 -0.54 13.45
N LEU A 527 11.08 -1.82 13.64
CA LEU A 527 9.70 -2.31 13.61
C LEU A 527 8.84 -1.70 14.73
N VAL A 528 9.37 -1.60 15.95
CA VAL A 528 8.68 -1.02 17.10
C VAL A 528 8.41 0.48 16.90
N MET A 529 9.41 1.20 16.38
CA MET A 529 9.36 2.65 16.16
C MET A 529 8.90 3.06 14.76
N ALA A 530 8.37 2.11 13.97
CA ALA A 530 7.95 2.37 12.60
C ALA A 530 6.85 3.45 12.53
N GLY A 531 7.03 4.43 11.65
CA GLY A 531 6.11 5.56 11.48
C GLY A 531 5.99 6.51 12.68
N SER A 532 7.02 6.59 13.55
CA SER A 532 7.04 7.55 14.67
C SER A 532 7.77 8.86 14.34
N ASN A 533 8.67 8.86 13.34
CA ASN A 533 9.59 9.96 13.04
C ASN A 533 10.34 10.53 14.26
N ASN A 534 10.67 9.68 15.25
CA ASN A 534 11.41 10.14 16.43
C ASN A 534 12.90 10.40 16.07
N TYR A 535 13.26 11.68 16.01
CA TYR A 535 14.60 12.14 15.70
C TYR A 535 15.68 11.60 16.66
N GLU A 536 15.37 11.47 17.95
CA GLU A 536 16.33 10.96 18.93
C GLU A 536 16.72 9.51 18.62
N CYS A 537 15.74 8.65 18.38
CA CYS A 537 15.96 7.25 18.02
C CYS A 537 16.76 7.11 16.72
N VAL A 538 16.50 7.96 15.72
CA VAL A 538 17.25 7.96 14.46
C VAL A 538 18.70 8.35 14.70
N MET A 539 18.95 9.44 15.43
CA MET A 539 20.31 9.90 15.69
C MET A 539 21.10 8.93 16.57
N GLU A 540 20.46 8.24 17.52
CA GLU A 540 21.09 7.18 18.29
C GLU A 540 21.53 6.00 17.39
N LEU A 541 20.66 5.54 16.50
CA LEU A 541 20.97 4.49 15.53
C LEU A 541 22.11 4.90 14.59
N VAL A 542 22.14 6.15 14.14
CA VAL A 542 23.21 6.70 13.28
C VAL A 542 24.54 6.76 14.04
N ARG A 543 24.55 7.20 15.31
CA ARG A 543 25.76 7.22 16.15
C ARG A 543 26.34 5.81 16.32
N PHE A 544 25.48 4.82 16.57
CA PHE A 544 25.90 3.43 16.67
C PHE A 544 26.35 2.84 15.31
N GLY A 545 25.69 3.24 14.22
CA GLY A 545 26.11 2.89 12.86
C GLY A 545 27.45 3.52 12.45
N ALA A 546 27.85 4.63 13.08
CA ALA A 546 29.17 5.23 12.85
C ALA A 546 30.30 4.50 13.62
N SER A 547 29.99 3.89 14.78
CA SER A 547 30.98 3.18 15.59
C SER A 547 31.18 1.71 15.18
N THR A 548 30.15 1.08 14.63
CA THR A 548 30.19 -0.34 14.26
C THR A 548 30.83 -0.58 12.89
N ARG A 549 31.59 -1.68 12.80
CA ARG A 549 32.20 -2.15 11.54
C ARG A 549 31.47 -3.35 10.93
N HIS A 550 30.50 -3.93 11.65
CA HIS A 550 29.78 -5.12 11.21
C HIS A 550 28.70 -4.77 10.18
N GLU A 551 28.90 -5.17 8.93
CA GLU A 551 27.99 -4.85 7.82
C GLU A 551 26.56 -5.32 8.05
N LYS A 552 26.34 -6.50 8.67
CA LYS A 552 24.98 -6.99 8.97
C LYS A 552 24.23 -6.06 9.92
N ILE A 553 24.90 -5.55 10.95
CA ILE A 553 24.31 -4.61 11.91
C ILE A 553 24.02 -3.27 11.19
N LEU A 554 24.97 -2.79 10.39
CA LEU A 554 24.80 -1.56 9.58
C LEU A 554 23.62 -1.67 8.62
N HIS A 555 23.41 -2.84 8.01
CA HIS A 555 22.24 -3.13 7.19
C HIS A 555 20.95 -3.06 8.01
N GLY A 556 20.88 -3.74 9.15
CA GLY A 556 19.71 -3.69 10.03
C GLY A 556 19.36 -2.27 10.46
N ILE A 557 20.38 -1.47 10.81
CA ILE A 557 20.23 -0.04 11.15
C ILE A 557 19.69 0.77 9.96
N SER A 558 20.25 0.56 8.76
CA SER A 558 19.82 1.32 7.58
C SER A 558 18.34 1.09 7.25
N VAL A 559 17.87 -0.15 7.36
CA VAL A 559 16.47 -0.51 7.14
C VAL A 559 15.59 0.03 8.28
N ALA A 560 16.07 -0.05 9.52
CA ALA A 560 15.36 0.47 10.70
C ALA A 560 15.09 1.98 10.61
N ILE A 561 16.08 2.77 10.19
CA ILE A 561 15.92 4.22 9.96
C ILE A 561 14.86 4.47 8.89
N GLY A 562 14.84 3.67 7.81
CA GLY A 562 13.79 3.73 6.78
C GLY A 562 12.39 3.47 7.34
N MET A 563 12.23 2.47 8.20
CA MET A 563 10.94 2.16 8.84
C MET A 563 10.42 3.30 9.73
N ILE A 564 11.32 3.98 10.46
CA ILE A 564 10.95 5.09 11.36
C ILE A 564 10.37 6.27 10.56
N ALA A 565 10.87 6.50 9.34
CA ALA A 565 10.44 7.59 8.46
C ALA A 565 9.07 7.41 7.82
N PHE A 566 8.47 6.21 7.92
CA PHE A 566 7.27 5.85 7.17
C PHE A 566 6.11 6.85 7.35
N GLY A 567 5.60 7.39 6.24
CA GLY A 567 4.39 8.23 6.21
C GLY A 567 4.54 9.69 6.63
N HIS A 568 5.74 10.14 7.01
CA HIS A 568 5.98 11.51 7.53
C HIS A 568 6.47 12.53 6.49
N ALA A 569 6.68 12.11 5.24
CA ALA A 569 7.02 12.97 4.10
C ALA A 569 8.08 14.06 4.44
N GLU A 570 7.71 15.34 4.36
CA GLU A 570 8.61 16.49 4.49
C GLU A 570 9.27 16.62 5.87
N GLU A 571 8.59 16.19 6.94
CA GLU A 571 9.13 16.27 8.30
C GLU A 571 10.43 15.46 8.44
N ALA A 572 10.53 14.36 7.69
CA ALA A 572 11.71 13.50 7.67
C ALA A 572 12.87 14.09 6.85
N ASN A 573 12.62 15.03 5.92
CA ASN A 573 13.67 15.58 5.05
C ASN A 573 14.79 16.28 5.82
N THR A 574 14.47 16.83 6.99
CA THR A 574 15.39 17.57 7.87
C THR A 574 16.64 16.75 8.23
N TRP A 575 16.46 15.47 8.55
CA TRP A 575 17.54 14.57 8.91
C TRP A 575 17.97 13.69 7.73
N ILE A 576 17.08 13.34 6.80
CA ILE A 576 17.43 12.60 5.57
C ILE A 576 18.51 13.34 4.77
N GLY A 577 18.38 14.66 4.62
CA GLY A 577 19.39 15.48 3.94
C GLY A 577 20.77 15.35 4.57
N LYS A 578 20.85 15.34 5.91
CA LYS A 578 22.12 15.17 6.64
C LYS A 578 22.75 13.79 6.43
N LEU A 579 21.94 12.73 6.29
CA LEU A 579 22.42 11.37 6.08
C LEU A 579 22.92 11.12 4.65
N SER A 580 22.38 11.84 3.66
CA SER A 580 22.74 11.67 2.24
C SER A 580 24.21 11.99 1.93
N VAL A 581 24.81 12.91 2.69
CA VAL A 581 26.21 13.39 2.49
C VAL A 581 27.22 12.55 3.28
N HIS A 582 26.76 11.57 4.05
CA HIS A 582 27.62 10.84 4.97
C HIS A 582 28.68 9.96 4.26
N ALA A 583 29.88 9.84 4.84
CA ALA A 583 30.97 9.06 4.26
C ALA A 583 30.67 7.55 4.17
N ASN A 584 30.03 7.00 5.21
CA ASN A 584 29.62 5.58 5.27
C ASN A 584 28.48 5.28 4.26
N PRO A 585 28.67 4.35 3.30
CA PRO A 585 27.65 3.96 2.32
C PRO A 585 26.34 3.44 2.92
N PHE A 586 26.40 2.73 4.06
CA PHE A 586 25.20 2.19 4.70
C PHE A 586 24.30 3.29 5.27
N ILE A 587 24.89 4.40 5.73
CA ILE A 587 24.15 5.55 6.23
C ILE A 587 23.56 6.35 5.07
N ARG A 588 24.28 6.48 3.94
CA ARG A 588 23.69 7.01 2.70
C ARG A 588 22.52 6.15 2.23
N MET A 589 22.67 4.84 2.27
CA MET A 589 21.59 3.90 1.95
C MET A 589 20.39 4.05 2.91
N ALA A 590 20.63 4.32 4.20
CA ALA A 590 19.58 4.66 5.16
C ALA A 590 18.81 5.93 4.76
N SER A 591 19.50 6.94 4.21
CA SER A 591 18.84 8.14 3.68
C SER A 591 17.93 7.82 2.49
N VAL A 592 18.35 6.91 1.62
CA VAL A 592 17.54 6.45 0.47
C VAL A 592 16.29 5.71 0.92
N PHE A 593 16.40 4.82 1.93
CA PHE A 593 15.22 4.18 2.52
C PHE A 593 14.32 5.15 3.26
N GLY A 594 14.89 6.09 4.02
CA GLY A 594 14.15 7.14 4.69
C GLY A 594 13.30 7.93 3.70
N LEU A 595 13.91 8.32 2.58
CA LEU A 595 13.23 9.06 1.50
C LEU A 595 12.10 8.23 0.86
N ALA A 596 12.37 6.96 0.55
CA ALA A 596 11.38 6.07 -0.06
C ALA A 596 10.17 5.79 0.84
N MET A 597 10.42 5.54 2.12
CA MET A 597 9.37 5.21 3.09
C MET A 597 8.60 6.46 3.55
N ALA A 598 9.26 7.61 3.66
CA ALA A 598 8.60 8.89 3.96
C ALA A 598 7.58 9.27 2.87
N TYR A 599 7.92 9.01 1.61
CA TYR A 599 7.08 9.32 0.44
C TYR A 599 6.40 8.08 -0.18
N CYS A 600 6.29 6.98 0.59
CA CYS A 600 5.73 5.73 0.09
C CYS A 600 4.30 5.94 -0.45
N GLY A 601 4.08 5.54 -1.69
CA GLY A 601 2.79 5.68 -2.37
C GLY A 601 2.29 7.10 -2.63
N SER A 602 3.14 8.13 -2.45
CA SER A 602 2.78 9.54 -2.69
C SER A 602 2.71 9.91 -4.18
N GLY A 603 3.50 9.25 -5.04
CA GLY A 603 3.60 9.66 -6.44
C GLY A 603 4.46 10.91 -6.68
N ASN A 604 5.27 11.35 -5.70
CA ASN A 604 6.02 12.60 -5.82
C ASN A 604 7.19 12.49 -6.82
N THR A 605 7.17 13.35 -7.84
CA THR A 605 8.16 13.39 -8.92
C THR A 605 9.48 14.03 -8.49
N THR A 606 9.48 15.00 -7.58
CA THR A 606 10.71 15.67 -7.12
C THR A 606 11.62 14.69 -6.41
N VAL A 607 11.05 13.91 -5.50
CA VAL A 607 11.73 12.86 -4.74
C VAL A 607 12.21 11.74 -5.66
N THR A 608 11.40 11.38 -6.67
CA THR A 608 11.80 10.39 -7.66
C THR A 608 12.99 10.84 -8.48
N ASN A 609 13.03 12.11 -8.89
CA ASN A 609 14.18 12.68 -9.60
C ASN A 609 15.43 12.71 -8.72
N GLN A 610 15.30 12.99 -7.42
CA GLN A 610 16.42 12.90 -6.47
C GLN A 610 16.96 11.46 -6.37
N LEU A 611 16.08 10.45 -6.29
CA LEU A 611 16.50 9.04 -6.30
C LEU A 611 17.17 8.64 -7.61
N LEU A 612 16.66 9.11 -8.74
CA LEU A 612 17.28 8.90 -10.06
C LEU A 612 18.68 9.49 -10.12
N GLN A 613 18.89 10.70 -9.60
CA GLN A 613 20.22 11.31 -9.52
C GLN A 613 21.16 10.45 -8.66
N ILE A 614 20.74 10.03 -7.46
CA ILE A 614 21.53 9.17 -6.57
C ILE A 614 21.89 7.84 -7.26
N SER A 615 20.97 7.28 -8.06
CA SER A 615 21.20 6.02 -8.79
C SER A 615 22.34 6.10 -9.81
N VAL A 616 22.67 7.29 -10.29
CA VAL A 616 23.75 7.53 -11.27
C VAL A 616 25.00 8.08 -10.58
N SER A 617 24.85 8.98 -9.60
CA SER A 617 25.97 9.73 -9.02
C SER A 617 26.75 8.96 -7.94
N ASP A 618 26.12 8.03 -7.20
CA ASP A 618 26.80 7.35 -6.09
C ASP A 618 27.79 6.29 -6.60
N GLY A 619 29.01 6.29 -6.05
CA GLY A 619 30.04 5.32 -6.42
C GLY A 619 29.77 3.88 -5.94
N GLN A 620 28.88 3.68 -4.97
CA GLN A 620 28.59 2.37 -4.38
C GLN A 620 27.41 1.65 -5.04
N ARG A 621 27.66 0.45 -5.58
CA ARG A 621 26.67 -0.34 -6.34
C ARG A 621 25.42 -0.70 -5.53
N ASN A 622 25.56 -0.95 -4.24
CA ASN A 622 24.44 -1.27 -3.35
C ASN A 622 23.51 -0.07 -3.14
N VAL A 623 24.06 1.14 -3.01
CA VAL A 623 23.26 2.38 -2.90
C VAL A 623 22.50 2.61 -4.21
N ARG A 624 23.16 2.43 -5.36
CA ARG A 624 22.52 2.52 -6.68
C ARG A 624 21.37 1.53 -6.83
N ARG A 625 21.57 0.26 -6.48
CA ARG A 625 20.53 -0.77 -6.48
C ARG A 625 19.32 -0.35 -5.66
N VAL A 626 19.57 0.07 -4.42
CA VAL A 626 18.53 0.48 -3.47
C VAL A 626 17.75 1.69 -3.98
N ALA A 627 18.43 2.70 -4.52
CA ALA A 627 17.79 3.88 -5.08
C ALA A 627 16.77 3.52 -6.17
N VAL A 628 17.11 2.58 -7.06
CA VAL A 628 16.19 2.12 -8.11
C VAL A 628 15.01 1.34 -7.53
N ILE A 629 15.24 0.44 -6.56
CA ILE A 629 14.15 -0.31 -5.91
C ILE A 629 13.17 0.63 -5.20
N CYS A 630 13.70 1.66 -4.54
CA CYS A 630 12.93 2.67 -3.82
C CYS A 630 11.97 3.46 -4.71
N ILE A 631 12.26 3.62 -6.02
CA ILE A 631 11.32 4.24 -6.98
C ILE A 631 10.01 3.46 -7.03
N GLY A 632 10.07 2.13 -6.93
CA GLY A 632 8.88 1.26 -6.92
C GLY A 632 7.95 1.54 -5.74
N PHE A 633 8.48 1.87 -4.56
CA PHE A 633 7.69 2.22 -3.38
C PHE A 633 6.99 3.57 -3.52
N ILE A 634 7.66 4.58 -4.08
CA ILE A 634 7.09 5.93 -4.25
C ILE A 634 6.05 5.95 -5.37
N MET A 635 6.35 5.29 -6.50
CA MET A 635 5.50 5.25 -7.69
C MET A 635 4.44 4.14 -7.67
N ALA A 636 4.26 3.42 -6.56
CA ALA A 636 3.28 2.34 -6.45
C ALA A 636 1.83 2.79 -6.81
N ARG A 637 1.50 4.08 -6.62
CA ARG A 637 0.17 4.65 -6.94
C ARG A 637 -0.05 4.79 -8.44
N ARG A 638 1.04 4.97 -9.20
CA ARG A 638 1.03 5.21 -10.65
C ARG A 638 2.03 4.25 -11.32
N PRO A 639 1.67 2.95 -11.43
CA PRO A 639 2.59 1.92 -11.96
C PRO A 639 3.05 2.22 -13.39
N ASP A 640 2.20 2.82 -14.22
CA ASP A 640 2.54 3.14 -15.62
C ASP A 640 3.73 4.10 -15.73
N HIS A 641 3.76 5.13 -14.87
CA HIS A 641 4.90 6.05 -14.80
C HIS A 641 6.16 5.38 -14.25
N CYS A 642 6.02 4.45 -13.30
CA CYS A 642 7.16 3.65 -12.80
C CYS A 642 7.82 2.86 -13.93
N ILE A 643 7.01 2.17 -14.75
CA ILE A 643 7.48 1.38 -15.90
C ILE A 643 8.23 2.27 -16.89
N GLN A 644 7.70 3.45 -17.21
CA GLN A 644 8.33 4.39 -18.14
C GLN A 644 9.70 4.89 -17.66
N LEU A 645 9.83 5.21 -16.36
CA LEU A 645 11.09 5.66 -15.77
C LEU A 645 12.15 4.55 -15.75
N VAL A 646 11.74 3.34 -15.35
CA VAL A 646 12.64 2.21 -15.12
C VAL A 646 12.98 1.46 -16.42
N SER A 647 12.18 1.61 -17.47
CA SER A 647 12.37 1.01 -18.80
C SER A 647 13.78 1.17 -19.36
N ARG A 648 14.41 2.34 -19.20
CA ARG A 648 15.79 2.58 -19.68
C ARG A 648 16.84 1.87 -18.83
N MET A 649 16.56 1.67 -17.55
CA MET A 649 17.47 1.06 -16.58
C MET A 649 17.60 -0.45 -16.74
N THR A 650 16.59 -1.12 -17.30
CA THR A 650 16.65 -2.56 -17.60
C THR A 650 17.76 -2.92 -18.59
N LYS A 651 18.16 -1.97 -19.44
CA LYS A 651 19.25 -2.13 -20.43
C LYS A 651 20.60 -1.61 -19.93
N SER A 652 20.70 -1.24 -18.66
CA SER A 652 21.96 -0.75 -18.08
C SER A 652 23.05 -1.82 -18.10
N CYS A 653 24.31 -1.41 -18.29
CA CYS A 653 25.46 -2.29 -18.18
C CYS A 653 25.64 -2.81 -16.74
N ASP A 654 25.22 -2.04 -15.73
CA ASP A 654 25.33 -2.40 -14.32
C ASP A 654 24.26 -3.43 -13.90
N PRO A 655 24.64 -4.67 -13.52
CA PRO A 655 23.66 -5.69 -13.14
C PRO A 655 22.86 -5.33 -11.87
N HIS A 656 23.46 -4.54 -10.97
CA HIS A 656 22.77 -4.04 -9.78
C HIS A 656 21.60 -3.09 -10.11
N VAL A 657 21.76 -2.28 -11.15
CA VAL A 657 20.71 -1.37 -11.65
C VAL A 657 19.62 -2.18 -12.35
N ARG A 658 20.00 -3.18 -13.16
CA ARG A 658 19.03 -4.10 -13.80
C ARG A 658 18.20 -4.87 -12.77
N TYR A 659 18.83 -5.41 -11.73
CA TYR A 659 18.11 -6.06 -10.63
C TYR A 659 17.17 -5.09 -9.92
N GLY A 660 17.64 -3.88 -9.61
CA GLY A 660 16.81 -2.86 -8.96
C GLY A 660 15.60 -2.47 -9.80
N ALA A 661 15.79 -2.39 -11.12
CA ALA A 661 14.73 -2.12 -12.09
C ALA A 661 13.66 -3.21 -12.10
N ALA A 662 14.07 -4.49 -12.12
CA ALA A 662 13.16 -5.62 -12.07
C ALA A 662 12.31 -5.60 -10.78
N MET A 663 12.95 -5.43 -9.62
CA MET A 663 12.25 -5.37 -8.33
C MET A 663 11.33 -4.15 -8.20
N ALA A 664 11.72 -2.98 -8.71
CA ALA A 664 10.87 -1.79 -8.71
C ALA A 664 9.57 -2.01 -9.50
N MET A 665 9.66 -2.65 -10.66
CA MET A 665 8.47 -3.03 -11.46
C MET A 665 7.62 -4.07 -10.73
N GLY A 666 8.25 -5.07 -10.10
CA GLY A 666 7.54 -6.09 -9.31
C GLY A 666 6.74 -5.50 -8.15
N ILE A 667 7.32 -4.56 -7.40
CA ILE A 667 6.69 -3.89 -6.27
C ILE A 667 5.56 -2.95 -6.73
N ALA A 668 5.79 -2.15 -7.77
CA ALA A 668 4.80 -1.18 -8.25
C ALA A 668 3.61 -1.85 -8.96
N CYS A 669 3.86 -2.95 -9.68
CA CYS A 669 2.86 -3.62 -10.53
C CYS A 669 2.31 -4.92 -9.91
N ALA A 670 2.52 -5.16 -8.61
CA ALA A 670 2.07 -6.37 -7.93
C ALA A 670 0.56 -6.60 -8.11
N GLY A 671 0.16 -7.81 -8.53
CA GLY A 671 -1.24 -8.21 -8.72
C GLY A 671 -2.01 -7.45 -9.82
N THR A 672 -1.33 -6.65 -10.66
CA THR A 672 -1.99 -5.88 -11.74
C THR A 672 -2.01 -6.59 -13.09
N ALA A 673 -1.10 -7.54 -13.33
CA ALA A 673 -0.90 -8.19 -14.63
C ALA A 673 -0.62 -7.21 -15.79
N SER A 674 0.07 -6.10 -15.54
CA SER A 674 0.36 -5.11 -16.58
C SER A 674 1.17 -5.72 -17.74
N LYS A 675 0.62 -5.62 -18.96
CA LYS A 675 1.22 -6.18 -20.18
C LYS A 675 2.60 -5.58 -20.48
N ASP A 676 2.77 -4.30 -20.19
CA ASP A 676 4.02 -3.57 -20.44
C ASP A 676 5.13 -4.05 -19.50
N ALA A 677 4.84 -4.14 -18.21
CA ALA A 677 5.77 -4.66 -17.21
C ALA A 677 6.18 -6.12 -17.51
N VAL A 678 5.20 -6.97 -17.83
CA VAL A 678 5.43 -8.36 -18.23
C VAL A 678 6.36 -8.44 -19.44
N SER A 679 6.12 -7.63 -20.47
CA SER A 679 6.92 -7.67 -21.71
C SER A 679 8.40 -7.35 -21.45
N LEU A 680 8.68 -6.38 -20.58
CA LEU A 680 10.02 -5.99 -20.20
C LEU A 680 10.69 -7.04 -19.31
N LEU A 681 9.98 -7.56 -18.31
CA LEU A 681 10.52 -8.59 -17.39
C LEU A 681 10.82 -9.90 -18.12
N LEU A 682 9.99 -10.34 -19.07
CA LEU A 682 10.24 -11.54 -19.87
C LEU A 682 11.52 -11.42 -20.71
N GLN A 683 11.86 -10.21 -21.20
CA GLN A 683 13.11 -9.96 -21.92
C GLN A 683 14.35 -10.07 -21.03
N MET A 684 14.20 -9.95 -19.71
CA MET A 684 15.30 -10.02 -18.74
C MET A 684 15.53 -11.43 -18.17
N ILE A 685 14.70 -12.42 -18.51
CA ILE A 685 14.91 -13.82 -18.10
C ILE A 685 16.27 -14.37 -18.57
N PRO A 686 16.70 -14.18 -19.84
CA PRO A 686 17.99 -14.70 -20.31
C PRO A 686 19.19 -13.82 -19.92
N ASP A 687 19.12 -13.03 -18.83
CA ASP A 687 20.25 -12.22 -18.37
C ASP A 687 21.43 -13.11 -17.96
N GLU A 688 22.65 -12.71 -18.32
CA GLU A 688 23.88 -13.43 -18.00
C GLU A 688 24.08 -13.56 -16.48
N THR A 689 23.63 -12.57 -15.71
CA THR A 689 23.86 -12.50 -14.26
C THR A 689 22.76 -13.21 -13.47
N SER A 690 23.14 -14.22 -12.69
CA SER A 690 22.22 -15.11 -11.96
C SER A 690 21.31 -14.38 -10.96
N PHE A 691 21.83 -13.39 -10.23
CA PHE A 691 21.01 -12.64 -9.27
C PHE A 691 20.03 -11.68 -9.95
N VAL A 692 20.29 -11.26 -11.19
CA VAL A 692 19.31 -10.49 -11.98
C VAL A 692 18.16 -11.42 -12.36
N ARG A 693 18.45 -12.64 -12.84
CA ARG A 693 17.43 -13.67 -13.10
C ARG A 693 16.59 -13.98 -11.86
N GLN A 694 17.22 -14.11 -10.68
CA GLN A 694 16.53 -14.26 -9.40
C GLN A 694 15.51 -13.14 -9.15
N GLY A 695 15.91 -11.88 -9.33
CA GLY A 695 15.03 -10.71 -9.17
C GLY A 695 13.89 -10.68 -10.18
N VAL A 696 14.17 -11.07 -11.43
CA VAL A 696 13.18 -11.14 -12.50
C VAL A 696 12.13 -12.21 -12.21
N PHE A 697 12.51 -13.41 -11.76
CA PHE A 697 11.55 -14.44 -11.38
C PHE A 697 10.64 -13.99 -10.26
N ILE A 698 11.19 -13.37 -9.22
CA ILE A 698 10.40 -12.88 -8.08
C ILE A 698 9.47 -11.73 -8.52
N ALA A 699 9.99 -10.75 -9.26
CA ALA A 699 9.20 -9.61 -9.73
C ALA A 699 8.06 -10.05 -10.66
N LEU A 700 8.33 -10.97 -11.59
CA LEU A 700 7.32 -11.48 -12.51
C LEU A 700 6.25 -12.31 -11.79
N SER A 701 6.64 -13.07 -10.75
CA SER A 701 5.68 -13.74 -9.85
C SER A 701 4.81 -12.77 -9.05
N MET A 702 5.35 -11.63 -8.60
CA MET A 702 4.55 -10.58 -7.94
C MET A 702 3.53 -9.97 -8.91
N VAL A 703 3.90 -9.75 -10.17
CA VAL A 703 3.01 -9.20 -11.21
C VAL A 703 1.91 -10.19 -11.61
N TYR A 704 2.26 -11.48 -11.77
CA TYR A 704 1.33 -12.55 -12.16
C TYR A 704 0.55 -13.18 -11.00
N MET A 705 0.61 -12.61 -9.81
CA MET A 705 -0.09 -13.13 -8.65
C MET A 705 -1.60 -13.19 -8.91
N GLN A 706 -2.21 -14.35 -8.64
CA GLN A 706 -3.63 -14.65 -8.91
C GLN A 706 -4.11 -14.50 -10.37
N CYS A 707 -3.19 -14.44 -11.33
CA CYS A 707 -3.54 -14.36 -12.75
C CYS A 707 -3.79 -15.75 -13.35
N ASN A 708 -4.89 -15.90 -14.09
CA ASN A 708 -5.27 -17.15 -14.72
C ASN A 708 -4.90 -17.18 -16.22
N GLU A 709 -4.92 -18.38 -16.79
CA GLU A 709 -4.72 -18.63 -18.24
C GLU A 709 -5.69 -17.85 -19.13
N THR A 710 -6.93 -17.66 -18.64
CA THR A 710 -7.98 -16.91 -19.34
C THR A 710 -7.74 -15.40 -19.34
N MET A 711 -6.98 -14.88 -18.38
CA MET A 711 -6.62 -13.46 -18.31
C MET A 711 -5.40 -13.18 -19.19
N ASP A 712 -4.35 -14.00 -19.06
CA ASP A 712 -3.15 -13.94 -19.91
C ASP A 712 -2.58 -15.35 -20.14
N PRO A 713 -2.52 -15.85 -21.38
CA PRO A 713 -1.95 -17.16 -21.68
C PRO A 713 -0.45 -17.25 -21.37
N LYS A 714 0.26 -16.11 -21.28
CA LYS A 714 1.69 -16.09 -20.92
C LYS A 714 1.93 -16.51 -19.46
N ALA A 715 0.94 -16.38 -18.57
CA ALA A 715 1.07 -16.80 -17.18
C ALA A 715 1.39 -18.30 -17.05
N LEU A 716 0.75 -19.14 -17.89
CA LEU A 716 1.02 -20.58 -17.92
C LEU A 716 2.43 -20.90 -18.44
N LYS A 717 2.85 -20.19 -19.50
CA LYS A 717 4.21 -20.32 -20.05
C LYS A 717 5.26 -19.93 -19.01
N PHE A 718 5.00 -18.89 -18.23
CA PHE A 718 5.88 -18.48 -17.14
C PHE A 718 5.94 -19.52 -16.01
N ARG A 719 4.80 -20.07 -15.57
CA ARG A 719 4.77 -21.14 -14.56
C ARG A 719 5.59 -22.37 -14.99
N ARG A 720 5.49 -22.77 -16.27
CA ARG A 720 6.36 -23.83 -16.83
C ARG A 720 7.84 -23.46 -16.80
N THR A 721 8.17 -22.19 -17.07
CA THR A 721 9.55 -21.68 -17.03
C THR A 721 10.14 -21.76 -15.62
N LEU A 722 9.37 -21.41 -14.58
CA LEU A 722 9.80 -21.53 -13.19
C LEU A 722 10.11 -22.98 -12.81
N LEU A 723 9.19 -23.91 -13.11
CA LEU A 723 9.37 -25.33 -12.78
C LEU A 723 10.55 -25.95 -13.55
N ARG A 724 10.76 -25.53 -14.80
CA ARG A 724 11.92 -25.92 -15.60
C ARG A 724 13.23 -25.44 -14.97
N ALA A 725 13.31 -24.17 -14.59
CA ALA A 725 14.49 -23.60 -13.94
C ALA A 725 14.85 -24.31 -12.62
N ILE A 726 13.85 -24.80 -11.87
CA ILE A 726 14.06 -25.58 -10.64
C ILE A 726 14.66 -26.96 -10.97
N SER A 727 14.20 -27.62 -12.04
CA SER A 727 14.67 -28.96 -12.44
C SER A 727 16.03 -29.00 -13.13
N GLU A 728 16.46 -27.91 -13.78
CA GLU A 728 17.68 -27.93 -14.57
C GLU A 728 18.93 -27.92 -13.67
N ASP A 729 19.75 -28.98 -13.72
CA ASP A 729 20.98 -29.09 -12.93
C ASP A 729 22.02 -28.00 -13.25
N GLY A 730 22.03 -27.50 -14.48
CA GLY A 730 22.95 -26.46 -14.95
C GLY A 730 22.59 -25.03 -14.55
N GLU A 731 21.41 -24.80 -13.94
CA GLU A 731 21.01 -23.46 -13.48
C GLU A 731 21.66 -23.09 -12.15
N ASP A 732 21.97 -21.81 -12.00
CA ASP A 732 22.64 -21.28 -10.82
C ASP A 732 21.75 -21.40 -9.56
N PRO A 733 22.30 -21.75 -8.38
CA PRO A 733 21.52 -21.87 -7.15
C PRO A 733 20.69 -20.63 -6.78
N LEU A 734 21.20 -19.43 -7.07
CA LEU A 734 20.47 -18.17 -6.84
C LEU A 734 19.27 -18.00 -7.78
N ALA A 735 19.39 -18.42 -9.04
CA ALA A 735 18.30 -18.39 -9.99
C ALA A 735 17.22 -19.41 -9.58
N LYS A 736 17.63 -20.62 -9.17
CA LYS A 736 16.75 -21.63 -8.58
C LYS A 736 16.02 -21.11 -7.33
N PHE A 737 16.74 -20.45 -6.43
CA PHE A 737 16.16 -19.82 -5.24
C PHE A 737 15.05 -18.82 -5.62
N GLY A 738 15.29 -17.98 -6.63
CA GLY A 738 14.31 -17.03 -7.15
C GLY A 738 13.10 -17.72 -7.77
N ALA A 739 13.32 -18.78 -8.54
CA ALA A 739 12.24 -19.56 -9.16
C ALA A 739 11.35 -20.26 -8.10
N THR A 740 11.97 -20.85 -7.07
CA THR A 740 11.26 -21.50 -5.96
C THR A 740 10.40 -20.52 -5.16
N ILE A 741 10.97 -19.37 -4.77
CA ILE A 741 10.19 -18.31 -4.11
C ILE A 741 9.10 -17.78 -5.04
N GLY A 742 9.39 -17.65 -6.34
CA GLY A 742 8.43 -17.25 -7.35
C GLY A 742 7.20 -18.16 -7.41
N CYS A 743 7.37 -19.49 -7.30
CA CYS A 743 6.26 -20.43 -7.17
C CYS A 743 5.47 -20.20 -5.88
N GLY A 744 6.16 -19.99 -4.76
CA GLY A 744 5.52 -19.70 -3.47
C GLY A 744 4.70 -18.40 -3.46
N ILE A 745 5.12 -17.39 -4.21
CA ILE A 745 4.40 -16.10 -4.35
C ILE A 745 3.13 -16.27 -5.19
N ILE A 746 3.20 -17.02 -6.31
CA ILE A 746 2.04 -17.22 -7.20
C ILE A 746 0.92 -17.96 -6.46
N ASP A 747 1.27 -19.02 -5.74
CA ASP A 747 0.33 -19.87 -5.02
C ASP A 747 0.11 -19.43 -3.55
N ALA A 748 0.51 -18.21 -3.19
CA ALA A 748 0.46 -17.71 -1.81
C ALA A 748 -0.96 -17.76 -1.22
N ALA A 749 -1.05 -18.18 0.06
CA ALA A 749 -2.31 -18.40 0.79
C ALA A 749 -3.34 -19.27 0.01
N GLY A 750 -2.87 -20.28 -0.73
CA GLY A 750 -3.72 -21.10 -1.60
C GLY A 750 -4.42 -20.28 -2.70
N SER A 751 -3.70 -19.33 -3.29
CA SER A 751 -4.19 -18.39 -4.32
C SER A 751 -5.27 -17.40 -3.84
N THR A 752 -5.43 -17.16 -2.53
CA THR A 752 -6.50 -16.28 -2.00
C THR A 752 -6.04 -14.90 -1.52
N ALA A 753 -4.73 -14.65 -1.49
CA ALA A 753 -4.14 -13.36 -1.15
C ALA A 753 -3.35 -12.76 -2.31
N THR A 754 -3.24 -11.43 -2.35
CA THR A 754 -2.36 -10.69 -3.27
C THR A 754 -1.39 -9.84 -2.48
N ILE A 755 -0.18 -9.63 -3.02
CA ILE A 755 0.74 -8.62 -2.53
C ILE A 755 0.21 -7.26 -2.95
N SER A 756 -0.04 -6.39 -1.98
CA SER A 756 -0.44 -5.01 -2.25
C SER A 756 0.12 -4.09 -1.16
N ILE A 757 0.73 -3.00 -1.59
CA ILE A 757 1.10 -1.88 -0.70
C ILE A 757 -0.17 -1.15 -0.23
N TYR A 758 -1.22 -1.14 -1.06
CA TYR A 758 -2.45 -0.42 -0.80
C TYR A 758 -3.51 -1.33 -0.21
N GLU A 759 -4.10 -0.90 0.90
CA GLU A 759 -5.31 -1.53 1.40
C GLU A 759 -6.53 -0.84 0.77
N GLY A 760 -7.15 -1.53 -0.18
CA GLY A 760 -8.17 -0.91 -1.05
C GLY A 760 -7.56 0.02 -2.11
N ALA A 761 -8.19 1.16 -2.36
CA ALA A 761 -7.77 2.08 -3.43
C ALA A 761 -6.78 3.17 -2.98
N ASP A 762 -6.83 3.62 -1.73
CA ASP A 762 -6.31 4.96 -1.37
C ASP A 762 -5.30 4.99 -0.22
N TYR A 763 -5.23 3.96 0.63
CA TYR A 763 -4.41 3.98 1.86
C TYR A 763 -3.23 3.00 1.77
N VAL A 764 -2.03 3.49 2.12
CA VAL A 764 -0.79 2.69 2.14
C VAL A 764 -0.72 1.91 3.44
N SER A 765 -0.75 0.59 3.37
CA SER A 765 -0.68 -0.27 4.54
C SER A 765 0.74 -0.28 5.11
N THR A 766 0.89 0.20 6.34
CA THR A 766 2.15 0.21 7.09
C THR A 766 2.82 -1.18 7.16
N PRO A 767 2.13 -2.27 7.59
CA PRO A 767 2.73 -3.60 7.63
C PRO A 767 3.17 -4.10 6.26
N ALA A 768 2.40 -3.81 5.20
CA ALA A 768 2.72 -4.27 3.85
C ALA A 768 3.97 -3.59 3.29
N ALA A 769 4.06 -2.27 3.43
CA ALA A 769 5.22 -1.50 2.96
C ALA A 769 6.50 -1.91 3.70
N ILE A 770 6.42 -2.07 5.02
CA ILE A 770 7.55 -2.53 5.85
C ILE A 770 7.94 -3.97 5.52
N GLY A 771 6.96 -4.86 5.34
CA GLY A 771 7.17 -6.25 4.95
C GLY A 771 7.93 -6.37 3.64
N LEU A 772 7.51 -5.61 2.62
CA LEU A 772 8.19 -5.53 1.32
C LEU A 772 9.60 -4.94 1.44
N LEU A 773 9.78 -3.88 2.24
CA LEU A 773 11.09 -3.27 2.47
C LEU A 773 12.09 -4.28 3.04
N VAL A 774 11.68 -5.06 4.05
CA VAL A 774 12.53 -6.09 4.66
C VAL A 774 12.75 -7.26 3.70
N PHE A 775 11.71 -7.68 2.98
CA PHE A 775 11.79 -8.77 2.00
C PHE A 775 12.83 -8.51 0.91
N VAL A 776 12.89 -7.28 0.37
CA VAL A 776 13.90 -6.87 -0.63
C VAL A 776 15.33 -7.11 -0.14
N HIS A 777 15.55 -7.15 1.18
CA HIS A 777 16.87 -7.35 1.80
C HIS A 777 17.18 -8.81 2.15
N MET A 778 16.38 -9.77 1.69
CA MET A 778 16.60 -11.19 1.98
C MET A 778 17.96 -11.74 1.55
N TRP A 779 18.66 -11.07 0.62
CA TRP A 779 20.03 -11.43 0.20
C TRP A 779 21.05 -11.35 1.34
N PHE A 780 20.85 -10.43 2.29
CA PHE A 780 21.75 -10.29 3.43
C PHE A 780 21.46 -11.33 4.51
N TRP A 781 20.20 -11.78 4.60
CA TRP A 781 19.74 -12.74 5.57
C TRP A 781 18.47 -13.46 5.09
N TYR A 782 18.60 -14.70 4.65
CA TYR A 782 17.49 -15.48 4.07
C TYR A 782 16.24 -15.59 4.96
N PRO A 783 16.32 -15.71 6.31
CA PRO A 783 15.13 -15.71 7.16
C PRO A 783 14.23 -14.48 7.01
N LEU A 784 14.74 -13.34 6.50
CA LEU A 784 13.94 -12.15 6.22
C LEU A 784 12.92 -12.35 5.08
N GLY A 785 13.03 -13.43 4.29
CA GLY A 785 12.06 -13.77 3.25
C GLY A 785 10.62 -13.93 3.78
N HIS A 786 10.46 -14.32 5.04
CA HIS A 786 9.14 -14.46 5.67
C HIS A 786 8.37 -13.13 5.82
N PHE A 787 9.07 -11.98 5.80
CA PHE A 787 8.42 -10.67 5.93
C PHE A 787 7.49 -10.32 4.77
N LEU A 788 7.60 -11.03 3.63
CA LEU A 788 6.65 -10.89 2.53
C LEU A 788 5.21 -11.23 2.95
N SER A 789 5.04 -12.08 3.97
CA SER A 789 3.71 -12.42 4.52
C SER A 789 2.94 -11.22 5.05
N LEU A 790 3.63 -10.17 5.52
CA LEU A 790 2.98 -8.93 5.99
C LEU A 790 2.36 -8.11 4.85
N ALA A 791 2.80 -8.33 3.62
CA ALA A 791 2.26 -7.67 2.44
C ALA A 791 1.14 -8.48 1.76
N LEU A 792 0.87 -9.71 2.23
CA LEU A 792 -0.23 -10.54 1.73
C LEU A 792 -1.55 -10.01 2.28
N GLN A 793 -2.36 -9.45 1.38
CA GLN A 793 -3.70 -8.98 1.67
C GLN A 793 -4.74 -9.92 1.04
N PRO A 794 -5.80 -10.29 1.77
CA PRO A 794 -6.84 -11.18 1.24
C PRO A 794 -7.66 -10.48 0.15
N THR A 795 -7.88 -11.16 -0.96
CA THR A 795 -8.76 -10.69 -2.04
C THR A 795 -10.13 -11.37 -1.94
N CYS A 796 -11.05 -10.71 -1.25
CA CYS A 796 -12.35 -11.30 -0.95
C CYS A 796 -13.49 -10.29 -0.89
N ILE A 797 -14.71 -10.84 -0.99
CA ILE A 797 -15.94 -10.19 -0.55
C ILE A 797 -16.53 -11.05 0.57
N ILE A 798 -16.75 -10.44 1.73
CA ILE A 798 -17.34 -11.10 2.90
C ILE A 798 -18.53 -10.29 3.38
N GLY A 799 -19.72 -10.88 3.32
CA GLY A 799 -20.93 -10.30 3.91
C GLY A 799 -21.08 -10.69 5.37
N ILE A 800 -21.35 -9.71 6.25
CA ILE A 800 -21.66 -9.94 7.66
C ILE A 800 -22.97 -9.29 8.08
N ASN A 801 -23.69 -9.87 9.03
CA ASN A 801 -24.90 -9.26 9.59
C ASN A 801 -24.55 -8.22 10.68
N PRO A 802 -25.51 -7.41 11.18
CA PRO A 802 -25.30 -6.44 12.26
C PRO A 802 -24.85 -7.05 13.60
N GLN A 803 -24.97 -8.37 13.76
CA GLN A 803 -24.49 -9.16 14.90
C GLN A 803 -23.07 -9.71 14.69
N LEU A 804 -22.38 -9.30 13.62
CA LEU A 804 -21.02 -9.72 13.25
C LEU A 804 -20.87 -11.22 12.97
N LYS A 805 -21.95 -11.86 12.53
CA LYS A 805 -21.95 -13.25 12.06
C LYS A 805 -22.02 -13.27 10.53
N MET A 806 -21.53 -14.37 9.95
CA MET A 806 -21.48 -14.56 8.50
C MET A 806 -22.73 -15.33 8.03
N PRO A 807 -23.70 -14.69 7.34
CA PRO A 807 -24.85 -15.38 6.77
C PRO A 807 -24.49 -16.15 5.49
N ARG A 808 -25.22 -17.23 5.23
CA ARG A 808 -25.15 -17.99 3.97
C ARG A 808 -25.99 -17.31 2.90
N PHE A 809 -25.33 -16.78 1.87
CA PHE A 809 -25.96 -16.30 0.64
C PHE A 809 -24.95 -16.32 -0.51
N SER A 810 -25.41 -16.06 -1.73
CA SER A 810 -24.57 -16.01 -2.93
C SER A 810 -24.53 -14.62 -3.58
N PHE A 811 -23.41 -14.30 -4.20
CA PHE A 811 -23.16 -13.19 -5.10
C PHE A 811 -23.30 -13.67 -6.55
N VAL A 812 -23.59 -12.74 -7.47
CA VAL A 812 -23.68 -13.02 -8.91
C VAL A 812 -22.61 -12.22 -9.64
N SER A 813 -21.94 -12.84 -10.61
CA SER A 813 -20.99 -12.18 -11.52
C SER A 813 -21.52 -12.22 -12.95
N LYS A 814 -21.22 -11.17 -13.73
CA LYS A 814 -21.55 -11.05 -15.17
C LYS A 814 -20.47 -11.59 -16.11
N ALA A 815 -19.39 -12.14 -15.57
CA ALA A 815 -18.25 -12.60 -16.36
C ALA A 815 -18.21 -14.14 -16.44
N PRO A 816 -17.55 -14.71 -17.47
CA PRO A 816 -17.50 -16.15 -17.67
C PRO A 816 -16.75 -16.88 -16.54
N VAL A 817 -17.16 -18.12 -16.27
CA VAL A 817 -16.62 -18.98 -15.18
C VAL A 817 -15.09 -19.05 -15.20
N GLY A 818 -14.49 -19.13 -16.39
CA GLY A 818 -13.04 -19.26 -16.56
C GLY A 818 -12.23 -18.07 -16.03
N VAL A 819 -12.81 -16.88 -15.89
CA VAL A 819 -12.13 -15.70 -15.32
C VAL A 819 -12.00 -15.82 -13.80
N PHE A 820 -12.94 -16.50 -13.15
CA PHE A 820 -12.97 -16.71 -11.70
C PHE A 820 -12.32 -18.00 -11.22
N ALA A 821 -11.91 -18.87 -12.17
CA ALA A 821 -11.20 -20.10 -11.86
C ALA A 821 -9.92 -19.81 -11.04
N THR A 822 -9.40 -20.84 -10.40
CA THR A 822 -8.05 -20.78 -9.84
C THR A 822 -7.03 -21.13 -10.93
N PRO A 823 -5.77 -20.71 -10.79
CA PRO A 823 -4.71 -21.16 -11.67
C PRO A 823 -4.68 -22.69 -11.69
N LYS A 824 -4.72 -23.30 -12.89
CA LYS A 824 -4.69 -24.75 -13.01
C LYS A 824 -3.31 -25.28 -12.62
N PRO A 825 -3.23 -26.43 -11.93
CA PRO A 825 -1.95 -27.08 -11.65
C PRO A 825 -1.31 -27.49 -12.98
N VAL A 826 -0.01 -27.25 -13.12
CA VAL A 826 0.73 -27.64 -14.33
C VAL A 826 1.14 -29.10 -14.18
N GLU A 827 0.65 -29.96 -15.08
CA GLU A 827 1.15 -31.33 -15.17
C GLU A 827 2.54 -31.35 -15.80
N ILE A 828 3.57 -31.53 -14.97
CA ILE A 828 4.91 -31.82 -15.46
C ILE A 828 4.96 -33.32 -15.79
N LYS A 829 5.04 -33.67 -17.08
CA LYS A 829 5.46 -35.01 -17.48
C LYS A 829 6.95 -35.14 -17.15
N ILE A 830 7.27 -35.64 -15.96
CA ILE A 830 8.64 -35.99 -15.59
C ILE A 830 9.11 -37.02 -16.60
N ARG A 831 10.08 -36.66 -17.46
CA ARG A 831 10.82 -37.64 -18.26
C ARG A 831 11.64 -38.45 -17.25
N SER A 832 11.09 -39.56 -16.77
CA SER A 832 11.89 -40.55 -16.09
C SER A 832 12.95 -41.02 -17.08
N GLN A 833 14.23 -40.75 -16.78
CA GLN A 833 15.33 -41.52 -17.35
C GLN A 833 15.28 -42.95 -16.77
N ALA A 834 14.19 -43.67 -17.00
CA ALA A 834 14.21 -45.11 -17.02
C ALA A 834 14.69 -45.49 -18.42
N GLY A 835 15.97 -45.88 -18.52
CA GLY A 835 16.53 -46.42 -19.74
C GLY A 835 15.65 -47.55 -20.24
N LYS A 836 14.85 -47.29 -21.28
CA LYS A 836 14.44 -48.33 -22.20
C LYS A 836 15.71 -48.73 -22.93
N LEU A 837 16.42 -49.72 -22.38
CA LEU A 837 17.32 -50.56 -23.15
C LEU A 837 16.55 -50.95 -24.43
N PRO A 838 17.04 -50.60 -25.63
CA PRO A 838 16.42 -51.06 -26.86
C PRO A 838 16.48 -52.58 -26.82
N SER A 839 15.31 -53.22 -26.83
CA SER A 839 15.18 -54.65 -27.03
C SER A 839 15.92 -55.01 -28.32
N LEU A 840 17.04 -55.71 -28.14
CA LEU A 840 17.75 -56.49 -29.14
C LEU A 840 16.71 -57.21 -30.03
N PHE A 841 16.79 -56.99 -31.36
CA PHE A 841 16.26 -57.77 -32.49
C PHE A 841 15.53 -56.92 -33.55
N SER A 842 16.30 -56.40 -34.51
CA SER A 842 16.13 -56.70 -35.95
C SER A 842 17.28 -56.08 -36.75
N PRO A 843 17.89 -56.79 -37.72
CA PRO A 843 19.11 -56.35 -38.38
C PRO A 843 18.81 -55.70 -39.73
N GLN A 844 19.35 -54.50 -40.02
CA GLN A 844 19.66 -54.03 -41.39
C GLN A 844 20.70 -52.89 -41.37
N PRO A 845 21.44 -52.68 -42.48
CA PRO A 845 22.87 -52.38 -42.45
C PRO A 845 23.23 -50.88 -42.52
N SER A 846 24.47 -50.62 -42.12
CA SER A 846 25.21 -49.37 -42.11
C SER A 846 25.24 -48.61 -43.43
N VAL A 847 25.04 -47.28 -43.38
CA VAL A 847 25.60 -46.32 -44.34
C VAL A 847 26.22 -45.14 -43.60
N GLU A 848 27.46 -44.86 -43.96
CA GLU A 848 28.39 -43.84 -43.43
C GLU A 848 27.91 -42.40 -43.68
N GLY A 849 28.33 -41.44 -42.84
CA GLY A 849 28.32 -40.03 -43.26
C GLY A 849 28.40 -38.95 -42.16
N LYS A 850 29.63 -38.52 -41.86
CA LYS A 850 30.06 -37.17 -41.40
C LYS A 850 29.66 -36.67 -40.00
N MET A 851 30.66 -36.71 -39.12
CA MET A 851 30.80 -35.80 -37.97
C MET A 851 30.86 -34.33 -38.43
N VAL A 852 29.97 -33.50 -37.90
CA VAL A 852 30.07 -32.03 -37.96
C VAL A 852 30.04 -31.50 -36.52
N TRP A 853 31.12 -30.85 -36.11
CA TRP A 853 31.21 -30.10 -34.86
C TRP A 853 30.28 -28.88 -34.91
N LYS A 854 29.39 -28.71 -33.92
CA LYS A 854 28.69 -27.43 -33.68
C LYS A 854 28.97 -26.92 -32.25
N LYS A 855 29.48 -25.68 -32.21
CA LYS A 855 29.70 -24.81 -31.05
C LYS A 855 28.37 -24.43 -30.35
N PRO A 856 28.41 -23.89 -29.12
CA PRO A 856 27.23 -23.65 -28.30
C PRO A 856 26.52 -22.33 -28.61
N LEU A 857 25.21 -22.33 -28.33
CA LEU A 857 24.30 -21.21 -28.07
C LEU A 857 23.96 -20.22 -29.20
N GLY A 858 22.65 -20.08 -29.44
CA GLY A 858 22.04 -18.95 -30.15
C GLY A 858 21.16 -19.36 -31.32
N GLU A 859 19.87 -19.60 -31.06
CA GLU A 859 18.71 -19.22 -31.89
C GLU A 859 17.44 -19.98 -31.44
N LEU A 860 16.37 -19.23 -31.15
CA LEU A 860 15.02 -19.78 -31.15
C LEU A 860 14.70 -20.23 -32.57
N ALA A 861 14.76 -21.54 -32.81
CA ALA A 861 14.16 -22.17 -33.97
C ALA A 861 12.95 -22.98 -33.50
N ASP A 862 11.76 -22.45 -33.76
CA ASP A 862 10.52 -23.21 -33.79
C ASP A 862 10.73 -24.43 -34.71
N LYS A 863 10.61 -25.61 -34.13
CA LYS A 863 10.33 -26.83 -34.89
C LYS A 863 8.98 -27.35 -34.45
N SER A 864 8.01 -27.03 -35.29
CA SER A 864 6.70 -27.63 -35.47
C SER A 864 6.81 -29.16 -35.59
N GLU A 865 6.43 -29.89 -34.54
CA GLU A 865 6.11 -31.32 -34.59
C GLU A 865 4.87 -31.67 -33.73
N ASP A 866 3.93 -30.73 -33.56
CA ASP A 866 2.66 -30.97 -32.84
C ASP A 866 1.40 -30.58 -33.64
N GLU A 867 1.48 -30.35 -34.96
CA GLU A 867 0.30 -29.96 -35.78
C GLU A 867 -0.41 -31.14 -36.50
N ASP A 868 0.14 -32.36 -36.50
CA ASP A 868 -0.42 -33.48 -37.28
C ASP A 868 -1.23 -34.51 -36.46
N LYS A 869 -1.53 -34.23 -35.18
CA LYS A 869 -2.43 -35.07 -34.35
C LYS A 869 -3.73 -34.39 -33.91
N GLU A 870 -3.90 -33.10 -34.17
CA GLU A 870 -5.15 -32.39 -33.85
C GLU A 870 -6.23 -32.53 -34.94
N LYS A 871 -5.88 -32.90 -36.18
CA LYS A 871 -6.85 -32.96 -37.30
C LYS A 871 -7.72 -34.21 -37.40
N THR A 872 -7.57 -35.20 -36.52
CA THR A 872 -8.41 -36.41 -36.53
C THR A 872 -9.36 -36.55 -35.34
N MET A 873 -9.47 -35.53 -34.48
CA MET A 873 -10.44 -35.48 -33.37
C MET A 873 -11.53 -34.41 -33.55
N GLU A 874 -11.49 -33.59 -34.60
CA GLU A 874 -12.43 -32.48 -34.80
C GLU A 874 -13.75 -32.84 -35.52
N GLU A 875 -13.93 -34.07 -36.03
CA GLU A 875 -15.15 -34.42 -36.79
C GLU A 875 -16.25 -35.19 -36.01
N GLU A 876 -16.08 -35.49 -34.70
CA GLU A 876 -17.10 -36.26 -33.94
C GLU A 876 -17.70 -35.54 -32.70
N SER A 877 -17.56 -34.21 -32.56
CA SER A 877 -18.18 -33.49 -31.41
C SER A 877 -19.16 -32.36 -31.78
N GLU A 878 -19.71 -32.35 -32.99
CA GLU A 878 -20.86 -31.49 -33.34
C GLU A 878 -22.18 -32.27 -33.30
N LYS A 879 -22.74 -32.43 -32.10
CA LYS A 879 -24.20 -32.48 -31.82
C LYS A 879 -24.43 -32.73 -30.32
N VAL A 880 -24.30 -31.69 -29.50
CA VAL A 880 -24.98 -31.63 -28.20
C VAL A 880 -25.67 -30.28 -28.06
N ASN A 881 -26.98 -30.39 -27.87
CA ASN A 881 -28.01 -29.37 -27.79
C ASN A 881 -27.60 -28.04 -27.13
N THR A 882 -27.83 -26.95 -27.86
CA THR A 882 -27.91 -25.59 -27.36
C THR A 882 -29.00 -25.47 -26.29
N THR A 883 -28.60 -25.59 -25.03
CA THR A 883 -29.29 -24.92 -23.93
C THR A 883 -28.51 -23.64 -23.65
N THR A 884 -29.18 -22.51 -23.77
CA THR A 884 -28.63 -21.16 -23.52
C THR A 884 -27.88 -21.13 -22.18
N ALA A 885 -26.55 -21.17 -22.22
CA ALA A 885 -25.71 -21.05 -21.04
C ALA A 885 -25.98 -19.67 -20.42
N LYS A 886 -26.44 -19.64 -19.17
CA LYS A 886 -26.67 -18.37 -18.46
C LYS A 886 -25.34 -17.65 -18.29
N ASP A 887 -25.23 -16.42 -18.79
CA ASP A 887 -24.05 -15.52 -18.70
C ASP A 887 -23.68 -15.08 -17.26
N TYR A 888 -24.19 -15.78 -16.23
CA TYR A 888 -24.06 -15.39 -14.83
C TYR A 888 -23.49 -16.52 -13.97
N THR A 889 -22.43 -16.24 -13.23
CA THR A 889 -21.84 -17.19 -12.27
C THR A 889 -22.20 -16.83 -10.84
N THR A 890 -22.43 -17.83 -10.00
CA THR A 890 -22.79 -17.66 -8.60
C THR A 890 -21.60 -17.99 -7.68
N HIS A 891 -21.36 -17.13 -6.69
CA HIS A 891 -20.27 -17.30 -5.71
C HIS A 891 -20.83 -17.23 -4.29
N PHE A 892 -20.44 -18.15 -3.40
CA PHE A 892 -20.98 -18.17 -2.03
C PHE A 892 -20.19 -17.25 -1.08
N ASN A 893 -20.84 -16.73 -0.05
CA ASN A 893 -20.18 -16.00 1.03
C ASN A 893 -19.46 -16.98 1.99
N PRO A 894 -18.14 -16.84 2.24
CA PRO A 894 -17.21 -15.81 1.74
C PRO A 894 -16.66 -16.15 0.34
N ALA A 895 -16.56 -15.13 -0.53
CA ALA A 895 -16.11 -15.32 -1.92
C ALA A 895 -14.69 -14.79 -2.12
N ARG A 896 -13.83 -15.56 -2.82
CA ARG A 896 -12.55 -15.10 -3.37
C ARG A 896 -12.82 -14.27 -4.63
N VAL A 897 -12.43 -12.99 -4.62
CA VAL A 897 -12.61 -12.08 -5.77
C VAL A 897 -11.44 -11.11 -5.87
N VAL A 898 -10.78 -11.10 -7.03
CA VAL A 898 -9.65 -10.21 -7.35
C VAL A 898 -10.16 -8.80 -7.69
N ARG A 899 -9.34 -7.76 -7.53
CA ARG A 899 -9.69 -6.36 -7.81
C ARG A 899 -10.32 -6.13 -9.19
N GLN A 900 -9.79 -6.78 -10.23
CA GLN A 900 -10.34 -6.68 -11.59
C GLN A 900 -11.74 -7.32 -11.71
N GLN A 901 -11.99 -8.38 -10.94
CA GLN A 901 -13.27 -9.10 -10.93
C GLN A 901 -14.36 -8.37 -10.13
N LEU A 902 -13.99 -7.49 -9.17
CA LEU A 902 -14.97 -6.75 -8.36
C LEU A 902 -15.92 -5.88 -9.21
N ALA A 903 -15.46 -5.38 -10.36
CA ALA A 903 -16.25 -4.50 -11.23
C ALA A 903 -17.50 -5.17 -11.83
N VAL A 904 -17.49 -6.50 -11.98
CA VAL A 904 -18.55 -7.29 -12.60
C VAL A 904 -19.46 -8.02 -11.60
N MET A 905 -19.24 -7.81 -10.30
CA MET A 905 -20.02 -8.41 -9.21
C MET A 905 -21.30 -7.62 -8.91
N GLU A 906 -22.41 -8.32 -8.70
CA GLU A 906 -23.73 -7.76 -8.35
C GLU A 906 -24.47 -8.62 -7.31
N MET A 907 -25.44 -8.01 -6.62
CA MET A 907 -26.35 -8.76 -5.76
C MET A 907 -27.46 -9.44 -6.57
N PRO A 908 -27.84 -10.69 -6.23
CA PRO A 908 -29.00 -11.32 -6.83
C PRO A 908 -30.29 -10.54 -6.54
N LYS A 909 -31.17 -10.43 -7.54
CA LYS A 909 -32.48 -9.77 -7.42
C LYS A 909 -33.33 -10.52 -6.39
N GLY A 910 -33.86 -9.80 -5.39
CA GLY A 910 -34.70 -10.38 -4.33
C GLY A 910 -33.95 -11.05 -3.17
N CYS A 911 -32.63 -10.82 -3.04
CA CYS A 911 -31.86 -11.30 -1.89
C CYS A 911 -32.40 -10.72 -0.57
N ARG A 912 -32.46 -11.54 0.49
CA ARG A 912 -32.83 -11.11 1.87
C ARG A 912 -31.89 -10.03 2.42
N TYR A 913 -30.63 -10.09 2.01
CA TYR A 913 -29.57 -9.24 2.52
C TYR A 913 -29.26 -8.12 1.53
N LYS A 914 -29.29 -6.87 2.01
CA LYS A 914 -28.92 -5.69 1.23
C LYS A 914 -27.61 -5.10 1.74
N PRO A 915 -26.60 -4.89 0.87
CA PRO A 915 -25.32 -4.37 1.31
C PRO A 915 -25.43 -2.90 1.74
N PHE A 916 -24.72 -2.51 2.80
CA PHE A 916 -24.63 -1.10 3.21
C PHE A 916 -23.72 -0.29 2.28
N LYS A 917 -22.62 -0.91 1.83
CA LYS A 917 -21.60 -0.35 0.94
C LYS A 917 -21.65 -1.04 -0.41
N ASP A 918 -21.28 -0.35 -1.48
CA ASP A 918 -21.21 -0.96 -2.80
C ASP A 918 -20.20 -2.11 -2.83
N ILE A 919 -20.60 -3.26 -3.38
CA ILE A 919 -19.84 -4.53 -3.33
C ILE A 919 -18.59 -4.46 -4.19
N ARG A 920 -18.59 -3.59 -5.20
CA ARG A 920 -17.45 -3.34 -6.09
C ARG A 920 -16.20 -2.85 -5.36
N LEU A 921 -16.36 -2.33 -4.14
CA LEU A 921 -15.25 -1.90 -3.30
C LEU A 921 -14.57 -3.06 -2.55
N GLY A 922 -15.17 -4.26 -2.55
CA GLY A 922 -14.61 -5.46 -1.94
C GLY A 922 -14.51 -5.40 -0.41
N GLY A 923 -13.82 -6.39 0.15
CA GLY A 923 -13.55 -6.51 1.57
C GLY A 923 -14.76 -6.99 2.38
N ILE A 924 -14.80 -6.57 3.64
CA ILE A 924 -15.87 -6.94 4.58
C ILE A 924 -17.01 -5.91 4.46
N VAL A 925 -18.21 -6.38 4.14
CA VAL A 925 -19.40 -5.55 3.95
C VAL A 925 -20.48 -5.96 4.94
N VAL A 926 -20.98 -5.00 5.72
CA VAL A 926 -22.13 -5.18 6.60
C VAL A 926 -23.40 -5.17 5.74
N MET A 927 -24.20 -6.21 5.91
CA MET A 927 -25.45 -6.45 5.22
C MET A 927 -26.62 -6.10 6.15
N HIS A 928 -27.62 -5.41 5.63
CA HIS A 928 -28.90 -5.20 6.28
C HIS A 928 -29.83 -6.38 5.95
N ASP A 929 -30.44 -6.97 6.98
CA ASP A 929 -31.45 -8.00 6.81
C ASP A 929 -32.84 -7.35 6.68
N GLU A 930 -33.49 -7.55 5.53
CA GLU A 930 -34.85 -7.04 5.29
C GLU A 930 -35.95 -7.88 5.96
N LYS A 931 -35.63 -9.11 6.42
CA LYS A 931 -36.59 -10.04 7.04
C LYS A 931 -36.09 -10.57 8.39
N PRO A 932 -35.95 -9.71 9.43
CA PRO A 932 -35.39 -10.09 10.73
C PRO A 932 -36.22 -11.11 11.52
N GLY A 933 -37.49 -11.33 11.16
CA GLY A 933 -38.38 -12.30 11.82
C GLY A 933 -38.10 -13.77 11.47
N ASN A 934 -37.37 -14.04 10.38
CA ASN A 934 -37.05 -15.41 9.96
C ASN A 934 -35.69 -15.84 10.54
N LYS A 935 -35.54 -17.11 10.93
CA LYS A 935 -34.23 -17.65 11.35
C LYS A 935 -33.20 -17.44 10.24
N GLU A 936 -32.00 -17.00 10.62
CA GLU A 936 -30.88 -16.79 9.69
C GLU A 936 -30.08 -18.09 9.52
N ASP A 937 -29.82 -18.47 8.27
CA ASP A 937 -28.87 -19.53 7.97
C ASP A 937 -27.45 -18.97 8.04
N LEU A 938 -26.70 -19.38 9.06
CA LEU A 938 -25.36 -18.92 9.31
C LEU A 938 -24.33 -19.92 8.79
N VAL A 939 -23.20 -19.42 8.30
CA VAL A 939 -22.08 -20.27 7.92
C VAL A 939 -21.53 -20.92 9.19
N ALA A 940 -21.47 -22.26 9.21
CA ALA A 940 -20.84 -22.99 10.30
C ALA A 940 -19.42 -22.47 10.52
N THR A 941 -19.15 -22.07 11.76
CA THR A 941 -17.83 -21.66 12.20
C THR A 941 -16.96 -22.90 12.23
N THR A 942 -15.78 -22.83 11.61
CA THR A 942 -14.72 -23.83 11.75
C THR A 942 -14.21 -23.81 13.19
N THR A 943 -14.95 -24.45 14.09
CA THR A 943 -14.38 -25.05 15.30
C THR A 943 -14.18 -26.51 14.95
N ILE A 944 -12.94 -26.86 14.64
CA ILE A 944 -12.55 -28.26 14.57
C ILE A 944 -12.60 -28.75 16.01
N THR A 945 -13.64 -29.52 16.32
CA THR A 945 -13.58 -30.52 17.38
C THR A 945 -12.45 -31.47 16.99
N LEU A 946 -11.37 -31.44 17.76
CA LEU A 946 -10.46 -32.57 17.81
C LEU A 946 -11.31 -33.75 18.29
N ASP A 947 -11.21 -34.87 17.57
CA ASP A 947 -11.92 -36.14 17.79
C ASP A 947 -13.28 -36.27 17.08
N SER A 948 -13.26 -36.30 15.74
CA SER A 948 -14.09 -37.23 14.98
C SER A 948 -13.31 -37.67 13.75
N ASP A 949 -13.35 -38.97 13.44
CA ASP A 949 -12.62 -39.70 12.39
C ASP A 949 -12.99 -39.28 10.94
N ASP A 950 -13.31 -38.01 10.70
CA ASP A 950 -13.62 -37.48 9.38
C ASP A 950 -12.36 -36.86 8.76
N ASP A 951 -11.42 -37.72 8.38
CA ASP A 951 -10.46 -37.46 7.29
C ASP A 951 -11.22 -37.38 5.95
N GLU A 952 -12.15 -36.44 5.80
CA GLU A 952 -12.52 -35.93 4.47
C GLU A 952 -11.50 -34.86 4.12
N GLY A 953 -10.50 -35.26 3.32
CA GLY A 953 -9.67 -34.32 2.57
C GLY A 953 -10.53 -33.34 1.76
N PRO A 954 -9.93 -32.27 1.21
CA PRO A 954 -10.68 -31.31 0.38
C PRO A 954 -11.45 -32.07 -0.70
N ARG A 955 -12.77 -31.86 -0.76
CA ARG A 955 -13.63 -32.50 -1.76
C ARG A 955 -13.04 -32.25 -3.13
N THR A 956 -12.69 -33.32 -3.83
CA THR A 956 -12.43 -33.27 -5.27
C THR A 956 -13.65 -32.61 -5.93
N PRO A 957 -13.44 -31.76 -6.95
CA PRO A 957 -14.57 -31.18 -7.68
C PRO A 957 -15.43 -32.33 -8.19
N ASP A 958 -16.74 -32.27 -7.93
CA ASP A 958 -17.71 -33.28 -8.33
C ASP A 958 -17.44 -33.70 -9.78
N SER A 959 -17.10 -34.98 -9.96
CA SER A 959 -17.01 -35.58 -11.30
C SER A 959 -18.37 -35.40 -11.95
N PHE A 960 -18.38 -34.77 -13.12
CA PHE A 960 -19.54 -34.69 -13.98
C PHE A 960 -20.04 -36.12 -14.28
N ASP A 961 -21.17 -36.50 -13.71
CA ASP A 961 -21.83 -37.76 -14.06
C ASP A 961 -22.27 -37.68 -15.52
N TYR A 962 -21.59 -38.44 -16.39
CA TYR A 962 -22.16 -38.80 -17.68
C TYR A 962 -23.11 -39.97 -17.45
N SER A 963 -24.41 -39.70 -17.49
CA SER A 963 -25.42 -40.75 -17.64
C SER A 963 -25.36 -41.29 -19.08
N GLU A 964 -25.25 -42.62 -19.21
CA GLU A 964 -25.45 -43.37 -20.45
C GLU A 964 -26.76 -43.03 -21.18
#